data_AF-A0AAJ7N4I5-F1
#
_entry.id   AF-A0AAJ7N4I5-F1
#
_cell.length_a   1.000
_cell.length_b   1.000
_cell.length_c   1.000
_cell.angle_alpha   90.00
_cell.angle_beta   90.00
_cell.angle_gamma   90.00
#
_symmetry.space_group_name_H-M   'P 1'
#
loop_
_entity.id
_entity.type
_entity.pdbx_description
1 polymer ?
#
loop_
_entity_poly.entity_id
_entity_poly.type
_entity_poly.pdbx_seq_one_letter_code
_entity_poly.pdbx_strand_id
1 'polypeptide(L)'
;MTTDRSGILYLFVRPTEPVYVPKGDKKVVFDIPSHYLPEKHRLRHSELFSHFHDSTVSKIKIKQITLPDLRIPMQLDRRQPFSLFIPRHRKIAARLIDIFMGMKTYEDLLSVAVYCRDRVNPNLFIYALSVAMLHRPDTKDLPIPPLSLVFPDKYLARGVFSRAREEASIPNHKTIKMTTDRSGILYLFVRPTEPVYVPKGDKKVVFDIPSHYLPEKHRLRHSELFSHFHDSTVSKIKIKQITLPDLRIPMQLDRRQPFSLFIPRHRKIAARLIDIFMGMKTYEDLLSVAVYCRDRVNPNLFIYALSVAMLHRPDTKDLPIPPLSLVFPDKYLARGVFSRAREEASIPVNLRETIDISKYDTATDVEVEHRVAYWREDIGINLHHWHWHLVYPHDSNITIVNKDRRGELFYYMHQQMMARYNCERLCNRLGRVKRFINWREPIPEAYFPKLDSLVASRTWPARPTGAVLRDVNRQVDEANFDIQDLERWRDRIYEAIHTGSVINTKGERIPLTEKDGIDVLGNILESSMLSPNRNIYGDLHNFGHMALSTVHDPDHRHLESFGVMGDNATAMRDPIFYRWHAFIDDVFQEHKDTLPKYTVEQLDFLGVEIADIKLTTNDQPNVLNTFWTESEMDLSYGVDFKAHGPIRVRFTHLNHTEFLYTIVVNNRNNEPRKGTVRIFIGPKEDERGMPFTYSQQKNLMIEMDKFAVTLQPGENKIERKSTESSVTIPFKNTFPDLDDKRPINGDSSVSSDFCSCGWPQHMLVPKGKKEGFRMQLFVMISDYTDDAVEQDESTSCRTGVSFCGLRDRKYPDARSMGYPFDRQPRDGVKTLAQFLTGNMKVGEVTVRFSDTIVPSS
;
A
#
# COMPACT_ATOMS: atom_id res chain seq x y z
N MET A 1 -17.93 -15.34 -58.04
CA MET A 1 -18.22 -15.21 -56.60
C MET A 1 -17.18 -14.30 -55.98
N THR A 2 -17.58 -13.26 -55.26
CA THR A 2 -16.65 -12.43 -54.47
C THR A 2 -16.40 -13.10 -53.12
N THR A 3 -15.18 -13.60 -52.89
CA THR A 3 -14.76 -14.07 -51.57
C THR A 3 -14.86 -12.93 -50.56
N ASP A 4 -15.51 -13.15 -49.42
CA ASP A 4 -15.62 -12.12 -48.38
C ASP A 4 -14.26 -11.90 -47.70
N ARG A 5 -13.63 -10.77 -48.03
CA ARG A 5 -12.35 -10.34 -47.45
C ARG A 5 -12.52 -9.42 -46.22
N SER A 6 -13.75 -9.18 -45.75
CA SER A 6 -13.99 -8.37 -44.55
C SER A 6 -13.48 -9.03 -43.26
N GLY A 7 -13.26 -10.34 -43.26
CA GLY A 7 -12.76 -11.10 -42.11
C GLY A 7 -11.49 -10.54 -41.45
N ILE A 8 -10.59 -9.94 -42.25
CA ILE A 8 -9.37 -9.28 -41.73
C ILE A 8 -9.65 -8.06 -40.85
N LEU A 9 -10.80 -7.38 -41.05
CA LEU A 9 -11.19 -6.19 -40.29
C LEU A 9 -11.50 -6.52 -38.81
N TYR A 10 -11.88 -7.77 -38.49
CA TYR A 10 -12.07 -8.20 -37.11
C TYR A 10 -10.77 -8.20 -36.29
N LEU A 11 -9.59 -8.15 -36.91
CA LEU A 11 -8.30 -7.97 -36.23
C LEU A 11 -8.08 -6.54 -35.70
N PHE A 12 -8.90 -5.57 -36.13
CA PHE A 12 -8.91 -4.20 -35.61
C PHE A 12 -9.83 -4.06 -34.39
N VAL A 13 -10.76 -4.99 -34.18
CA VAL A 13 -11.73 -4.95 -33.07
C VAL A 13 -11.06 -5.37 -31.76
N ARG A 14 -11.09 -4.47 -30.76
CA ARG A 14 -10.56 -4.68 -29.40
C ARG A 14 -9.09 -5.18 -29.42
N PRO A 15 -8.15 -4.35 -29.90
CA PRO A 15 -6.84 -4.78 -30.37
C PRO A 15 -5.87 -5.31 -29.31
N THR A 16 -6.22 -5.17 -28.03
CA THR A 16 -5.47 -5.64 -26.86
C THR A 16 -5.97 -6.98 -26.31
N GLU A 17 -7.11 -7.48 -26.78
CA GLU A 17 -7.64 -8.79 -26.38
C GLU A 17 -7.08 -9.91 -27.28
N PRO A 18 -6.90 -11.14 -26.77
CA PRO A 18 -6.45 -12.28 -27.57
C PRO A 18 -7.33 -12.58 -28.79
N VAL A 19 -6.75 -13.15 -29.84
CA VAL A 19 -7.40 -13.32 -31.16
C VAL A 19 -8.55 -14.34 -31.14
N TYR A 20 -8.51 -15.31 -30.21
CA TYR A 20 -9.55 -16.34 -30.03
C TYR A 20 -10.79 -15.86 -29.24
N VAL A 21 -10.77 -14.66 -28.67
CA VAL A 21 -11.93 -14.08 -27.98
C VAL A 21 -12.91 -13.51 -29.02
N PRO A 22 -14.24 -13.78 -28.94
CA PRO A 22 -15.21 -13.30 -29.94
C PRO A 22 -15.17 -11.79 -30.20
N LYS A 23 -15.19 -11.39 -31.48
CA LYS A 23 -15.05 -10.01 -31.96
C LYS A 23 -16.37 -9.49 -32.57
N GLY A 24 -16.71 -8.24 -32.22
CA GLY A 24 -17.91 -7.54 -32.68
C GLY A 24 -19.23 -8.13 -32.15
N ASP A 25 -20.33 -7.43 -32.40
CA ASP A 25 -21.66 -7.77 -31.86
C ASP A 25 -22.18 -9.10 -32.42
N LYS A 26 -21.76 -9.45 -33.64
CA LYS A 26 -22.04 -10.74 -34.30
C LYS A 26 -21.27 -11.93 -33.71
N LYS A 27 -20.44 -11.72 -32.67
CA LYS A 27 -19.59 -12.75 -32.02
C LYS A 27 -18.82 -13.59 -33.06
N VAL A 28 -17.84 -12.98 -33.71
CA VAL A 28 -17.00 -13.67 -34.71
C VAL A 28 -15.70 -14.16 -34.07
N VAL A 29 -15.33 -15.42 -34.27
CA VAL A 29 -14.04 -15.99 -33.82
C VAL A 29 -13.19 -16.46 -34.99
N PHE A 30 -11.88 -16.46 -34.79
CA PHE A 30 -10.94 -17.07 -35.71
C PHE A 30 -10.69 -18.52 -35.30
N ASP A 31 -11.02 -19.45 -36.21
CA ASP A 31 -10.85 -20.90 -36.02
C ASP A 31 -9.38 -21.27 -36.23
N ILE A 32 -8.58 -21.05 -35.19
CA ILE A 32 -7.11 -21.11 -35.22
C ILE A 32 -6.55 -22.50 -34.92
N PRO A 33 -5.45 -22.91 -35.58
CA PRO A 33 -4.69 -24.10 -35.20
C PRO A 33 -4.17 -24.01 -33.77
N SER A 34 -4.20 -25.11 -33.00
CA SER A 34 -3.75 -25.14 -31.60
C SER A 34 -2.30 -24.64 -31.41
N HIS A 35 -1.41 -24.92 -32.36
CA HIS A 35 -0.02 -24.46 -32.33
C HIS A 35 0.16 -22.93 -32.60
N TYR A 36 -0.87 -22.25 -33.11
CA TYR A 36 -0.89 -20.79 -33.28
C TYR A 36 -1.18 -20.06 -31.95
N LEU A 37 -1.76 -20.72 -30.94
CA LEU A 37 -1.94 -20.15 -29.60
C LEU A 37 -0.58 -19.78 -28.96
N PRO A 38 -0.56 -18.79 -28.04
CA PRO A 38 0.57 -18.58 -27.13
C PRO A 38 0.95 -19.87 -26.40
N GLU A 39 2.24 -20.06 -26.11
CA GLU A 39 2.80 -21.31 -25.58
C GLU A 39 2.01 -21.87 -24.40
N LYS A 40 1.77 -21.01 -23.40
CA LYS A 40 0.96 -21.27 -22.21
C LYS A 40 -0.45 -21.83 -22.44
N HIS A 41 -1.02 -21.61 -23.62
CA HIS A 41 -2.38 -22.00 -23.96
C HIS A 41 -2.45 -23.20 -24.92
N ARG A 42 -1.32 -23.65 -25.46
CA ARG A 42 -1.26 -24.77 -26.43
C ARG A 42 -1.74 -26.10 -25.81
N LEU A 43 -1.30 -26.41 -24.59
CA LEU A 43 -1.61 -27.68 -23.93
C LEU A 43 -3.10 -27.83 -23.59
N ARG A 44 -3.84 -26.71 -23.49
CA ARG A 44 -5.24 -26.66 -23.03
C ARG A 44 -6.16 -25.96 -24.04
N HIS A 45 -5.78 -26.03 -25.31
CA HIS A 45 -6.51 -25.42 -26.44
C HIS A 45 -7.94 -25.95 -26.58
N SER A 46 -8.19 -27.22 -26.25
CA SER A 46 -9.50 -27.86 -26.29
C SER A 46 -10.49 -27.20 -25.34
N GLU A 47 -10.07 -26.90 -24.10
CA GLU A 47 -10.87 -26.18 -23.10
C GLU A 47 -11.15 -24.73 -23.52
N LEU A 48 -10.14 -24.04 -24.09
CA LEU A 48 -10.30 -22.68 -24.58
C LEU A 48 -11.29 -22.60 -25.75
N PHE A 49 -11.16 -23.49 -26.74
CA PHE A 49 -12.07 -23.53 -27.87
C PHE A 49 -13.48 -23.98 -27.47
N SER A 50 -13.65 -24.90 -26.52
CA SER A 50 -14.99 -25.26 -26.03
C SER A 50 -15.70 -24.11 -25.31
N HIS A 51 -14.94 -23.18 -24.71
CA HIS A 51 -15.52 -22.00 -24.07
C HIS A 51 -15.89 -20.87 -25.06
N PHE A 52 -15.05 -20.61 -26.07
CA PHE A 52 -15.25 -19.47 -26.99
C PHE A 52 -15.90 -19.82 -28.33
N HIS A 53 -15.79 -21.06 -28.81
CA HIS A 53 -16.21 -21.47 -30.16
C HIS A 53 -17.52 -22.29 -30.14
N ASP A 54 -18.49 -21.92 -29.30
CA ASP A 54 -19.83 -22.51 -29.26
C ASP A 54 -20.56 -22.41 -30.63
N SER A 55 -21.57 -23.27 -30.80
CA SER A 55 -22.53 -23.33 -31.89
C SER A 55 -23.15 -21.99 -32.33
N THR A 56 -23.26 -21.01 -31.43
CA THR A 56 -23.85 -19.68 -31.71
C THR A 56 -22.87 -18.66 -32.30
N VAL A 57 -21.61 -19.04 -32.54
CA VAL A 57 -20.49 -18.14 -32.83
C VAL A 57 -20.02 -18.30 -34.28
N SER A 58 -19.91 -17.20 -35.03
CA SER A 58 -19.50 -17.22 -36.45
C SER A 58 -17.99 -17.45 -36.59
N LYS A 59 -17.55 -18.42 -37.40
CA LYS A 59 -16.15 -18.88 -37.45
C LYS A 59 -15.44 -18.53 -38.76
N ILE A 60 -14.37 -17.74 -38.68
CA ILE A 60 -13.45 -17.47 -39.79
C ILE A 60 -12.37 -18.56 -39.79
N LYS A 61 -12.34 -19.42 -40.81
CA LYS A 61 -11.34 -20.50 -40.94
C LYS A 61 -9.95 -19.95 -41.25
N ILE A 62 -8.93 -20.42 -40.52
CA ILE A 62 -7.54 -20.01 -40.69
C ILE A 62 -6.73 -21.11 -41.39
N LYS A 63 -6.10 -20.74 -42.52
CA LYS A 63 -5.26 -21.64 -43.33
C LYS A 63 -3.98 -21.97 -42.57
N GLN A 64 -3.66 -23.26 -42.41
CA GLN A 64 -2.35 -23.65 -41.88
C GLN A 64 -1.25 -23.34 -42.91
N ILE A 65 -0.26 -22.56 -42.48
CA ILE A 65 0.90 -22.13 -43.26
C ILE A 65 2.18 -22.18 -42.42
N THR A 66 3.33 -22.20 -43.10
CA THR A 66 4.65 -22.01 -42.47
C THR A 66 4.71 -20.65 -41.78
N LEU A 67 5.04 -20.65 -40.49
CA LEU A 67 5.02 -19.45 -39.65
C LEU A 67 6.27 -18.57 -39.90
N PRO A 68 6.13 -17.23 -39.97
CA PRO A 68 7.25 -16.33 -40.20
C PRO A 68 8.10 -16.11 -38.94
N ASP A 69 9.38 -15.75 -39.15
CA ASP A 69 10.29 -15.37 -38.07
C ASP A 69 9.91 -14.03 -37.43
N LEU A 70 9.32 -14.10 -36.23
CA LEU A 70 8.93 -12.94 -35.44
C LEU A 70 10.01 -12.45 -34.45
N ARG A 71 11.24 -13.00 -34.45
CA ARG A 71 12.30 -12.60 -33.50
C ARG A 71 12.64 -11.11 -33.51
N ILE A 72 12.41 -10.41 -34.62
CA ILE A 72 12.56 -8.94 -34.72
C ILE A 72 11.25 -8.21 -34.32
N PRO A 73 10.07 -8.52 -34.91
CA PRO A 73 8.78 -7.99 -34.47
C PRO A 73 8.49 -8.08 -32.96
N MET A 74 8.94 -9.15 -32.29
CA MET A 74 8.75 -9.37 -30.84
C MET A 74 9.78 -8.65 -29.95
N GLN A 75 10.76 -7.93 -30.51
CA GLN A 75 11.68 -7.11 -29.70
C GLN A 75 11.04 -5.86 -29.09
N LEU A 76 9.88 -5.45 -29.61
CA LEU A 76 9.05 -4.44 -28.99
C LEU A 76 8.00 -5.16 -28.15
N ASP A 77 8.13 -5.07 -26.83
CA ASP A 77 7.18 -5.67 -25.90
C ASP A 77 5.73 -5.20 -26.19
N ARG A 78 4.75 -6.06 -25.91
CA ARG A 78 3.34 -5.82 -26.22
C ARG A 78 2.74 -4.58 -25.55
N ARG A 79 3.35 -4.07 -24.48
CA ARG A 79 2.87 -2.92 -23.70
C ARG A 79 3.78 -1.67 -23.80
N GLN A 80 4.95 -1.76 -24.44
CA GLN A 80 5.81 -0.61 -24.69
C GLN A 80 5.18 0.41 -25.68
N PRO A 81 5.42 1.73 -25.55
CA PRO A 81 4.93 2.72 -26.50
C PRO A 81 5.55 2.57 -27.90
N PHE A 82 4.75 2.18 -28.89
CA PHE A 82 5.17 2.21 -30.30
C PHE A 82 5.22 3.66 -30.82
N SER A 83 6.28 4.01 -31.54
CA SER A 83 6.46 5.33 -32.16
C SER A 83 7.48 5.25 -33.29
N LEU A 84 7.13 5.77 -34.47
CA LEU A 84 8.01 5.80 -35.65
C LEU A 84 9.16 6.81 -35.51
N PHE A 85 9.14 7.71 -34.51
CA PHE A 85 10.28 8.58 -34.26
C PHE A 85 11.47 7.80 -33.67
N ILE A 86 11.22 6.72 -32.93
CA ILE A 86 12.26 5.86 -32.34
C ILE A 86 12.89 4.97 -33.44
N PRO A 87 14.20 5.07 -33.72
CA PRO A 87 14.83 4.35 -34.84
C PRO A 87 14.71 2.81 -34.74
N ARG A 88 14.77 2.26 -33.52
CA ARG A 88 14.55 0.81 -33.28
C ARG A 88 13.14 0.38 -33.70
N HIS A 89 12.13 1.17 -33.34
CA HIS A 89 10.73 0.86 -33.64
C HIS A 89 10.43 0.95 -35.14
N ARG A 90 11.10 1.84 -35.89
CA ARG A 90 11.05 1.84 -37.37
C ARG A 90 11.57 0.55 -37.98
N LYS A 91 12.73 0.04 -37.53
CA LYS A 91 13.28 -1.24 -38.03
C LYS A 91 12.35 -2.42 -37.73
N ILE A 92 11.75 -2.43 -36.54
CA ILE A 92 10.76 -3.45 -36.12
C ILE A 92 9.47 -3.35 -36.95
N ALA A 93 8.98 -2.14 -37.23
CA ALA A 93 7.79 -1.90 -38.07
C ALA A 93 8.02 -2.29 -39.53
N ALA A 94 9.13 -1.88 -40.14
CA ALA A 94 9.51 -2.27 -41.49
C ALA A 94 9.52 -3.80 -41.61
N ARG A 95 10.17 -4.51 -40.67
CA ARG A 95 10.23 -5.97 -40.72
C ARG A 95 8.86 -6.66 -40.60
N LEU A 96 7.92 -6.09 -39.85
CA LEU A 96 6.55 -6.63 -39.77
C LEU A 96 5.74 -6.32 -41.05
N ILE A 97 5.96 -5.16 -41.67
CA ILE A 97 5.38 -4.81 -42.97
C ILE A 97 5.92 -5.75 -44.06
N ASP A 98 7.24 -6.01 -44.12
CA ASP A 98 7.85 -6.96 -45.06
C ASP A 98 7.19 -8.34 -44.98
N ILE A 99 6.92 -8.81 -43.75
CA ILE A 99 6.27 -10.10 -43.47
C ILE A 99 4.83 -10.13 -44.01
N PHE A 100 4.05 -9.06 -43.83
CA PHE A 100 2.68 -8.98 -44.37
C PHE A 100 2.65 -8.75 -45.90
N MET A 101 3.58 -7.97 -46.45
CA MET A 101 3.69 -7.73 -47.89
C MET A 101 4.15 -8.98 -48.64
N GLY A 102 5.04 -9.79 -48.06
CA GLY A 102 5.55 -11.02 -48.66
C GLY A 102 4.56 -12.19 -48.75
N MET A 103 3.34 -12.08 -48.20
CA MET A 103 2.33 -13.15 -48.26
C MET A 103 1.67 -13.23 -49.64
N LYS A 104 1.61 -14.43 -50.22
CA LYS A 104 1.20 -14.60 -51.64
C LYS A 104 -0.30 -14.43 -51.86
N THR A 105 -1.14 -14.84 -50.91
CA THR A 105 -2.61 -14.67 -51.01
C THR A 105 -3.20 -13.93 -49.80
N TYR A 106 -4.47 -13.52 -49.92
CA TYR A 106 -5.23 -12.94 -48.82
C TYR A 106 -5.34 -13.90 -47.62
N GLU A 107 -5.49 -15.20 -47.88
CA GLU A 107 -5.58 -16.24 -46.85
C GLU A 107 -4.24 -16.43 -46.13
N ASP A 108 -3.12 -16.35 -46.84
CA ASP A 108 -1.77 -16.35 -46.24
C ASP A 108 -1.57 -15.12 -45.33
N LEU A 109 -1.96 -13.93 -45.81
CA LEU A 109 -1.94 -12.69 -45.03
C LEU A 109 -2.79 -12.83 -43.76
N LEU A 110 -4.03 -13.31 -43.89
CA LEU A 110 -4.96 -13.46 -42.77
C LEU A 110 -4.39 -14.41 -41.70
N SER A 111 -3.84 -15.55 -42.11
CA SER A 111 -3.20 -16.51 -41.19
C SER A 111 -1.97 -15.93 -40.48
N VAL A 112 -1.09 -15.21 -41.19
CA VAL A 112 0.05 -14.54 -40.56
C VAL A 112 -0.40 -13.42 -39.62
N ALA A 113 -1.38 -12.60 -40.03
CA ALA A 113 -1.89 -11.50 -39.21
C ALA A 113 -2.54 -12.03 -37.92
N VAL A 114 -3.32 -13.11 -37.98
CA VAL A 114 -3.87 -13.80 -36.81
C VAL A 114 -2.76 -14.36 -35.91
N TYR A 115 -1.73 -15.02 -36.46
CA TYR A 115 -0.61 -15.54 -35.67
C TYR A 115 0.21 -14.44 -34.97
N CYS A 116 0.42 -13.30 -35.65
CA CYS A 116 1.13 -12.15 -35.10
C CYS A 116 0.33 -11.43 -34.00
N ARG A 117 -1.01 -11.51 -34.05
CA ARG A 117 -1.94 -10.70 -33.25
C ARG A 117 -1.69 -10.72 -31.76
N ASP A 118 -1.32 -11.88 -31.24
CA ASP A 118 -1.13 -12.15 -29.82
C ASP A 118 0.35 -12.14 -29.41
N ARG A 119 1.27 -11.88 -30.35
CA ARG A 119 2.73 -11.93 -30.14
C ARG A 119 3.41 -10.58 -30.25
N VAL A 120 3.04 -9.77 -31.23
CA VAL A 120 3.65 -8.45 -31.47
C VAL A 120 2.82 -7.34 -30.81
N ASN A 121 3.42 -6.17 -30.61
CA ASN A 121 2.77 -5.02 -29.96
C ASN A 121 1.49 -4.57 -30.74
N PRO A 122 0.33 -4.38 -30.08
CA PRO A 122 -0.92 -4.02 -30.78
C PRO A 122 -0.87 -2.76 -31.63
N ASN A 123 -0.08 -1.75 -31.23
CA ASN A 123 0.04 -0.50 -31.99
C ASN A 123 0.90 -0.69 -33.24
N LEU A 124 2.03 -1.39 -33.08
CA LEU A 124 2.88 -1.86 -34.17
C LEU A 124 2.10 -2.75 -35.15
N PHE A 125 1.30 -3.67 -34.63
CA PHE A 125 0.45 -4.59 -35.41
C PHE A 125 -0.55 -3.82 -36.27
N ILE A 126 -1.36 -2.96 -35.67
CA ILE A 126 -2.39 -2.19 -36.39
C ILE A 126 -1.74 -1.27 -37.43
N TYR A 127 -0.62 -0.62 -37.09
CA TYR A 127 0.12 0.20 -38.05
C TYR A 127 0.62 -0.64 -39.24
N ALA A 128 1.35 -1.72 -38.98
CA ALA A 128 1.93 -2.56 -40.04
C ALA A 128 0.86 -3.23 -40.91
N LEU A 129 -0.25 -3.69 -40.30
CA LEU A 129 -1.37 -4.29 -41.02
C LEU A 129 -2.10 -3.24 -41.88
N SER A 130 -2.31 -2.02 -41.36
CA SER A 130 -2.91 -0.93 -42.15
C SER A 130 -2.07 -0.57 -43.36
N VAL A 131 -0.75 -0.42 -43.19
CA VAL A 131 0.19 -0.16 -44.29
C VAL A 131 0.17 -1.29 -45.32
N ALA A 132 0.18 -2.55 -44.87
CA ALA A 132 0.09 -3.70 -45.77
C ALA A 132 -1.24 -3.73 -46.54
N MET A 133 -2.37 -3.50 -45.87
CA MET A 133 -3.68 -3.46 -46.53
C MET A 133 -3.79 -2.34 -47.57
N LEU A 134 -3.29 -1.13 -47.28
CA LEU A 134 -3.30 -0.01 -48.23
C LEU A 134 -2.49 -0.28 -49.52
N HIS A 135 -1.40 -1.04 -49.42
CA HIS A 135 -0.48 -1.26 -50.54
C HIS A 135 -0.65 -2.61 -51.26
N ARG A 136 -1.49 -3.53 -50.75
CA ARG A 136 -1.75 -4.82 -51.41
C ARG A 136 -2.98 -4.76 -52.32
N PRO A 137 -2.90 -5.31 -53.56
CA PRO A 137 -4.02 -5.28 -54.51
C PRO A 137 -5.22 -6.14 -54.09
N ASP A 138 -5.06 -7.03 -53.10
CA ASP A 138 -6.14 -7.89 -52.60
C ASP A 138 -6.98 -7.25 -51.47
N THR A 139 -6.48 -6.19 -50.84
CA THR A 139 -7.04 -5.61 -49.61
C THR A 139 -7.15 -4.09 -49.59
N LYS A 140 -6.54 -3.37 -50.56
CA LYS A 140 -6.58 -1.91 -50.72
C LYS A 140 -7.97 -1.26 -50.71
N ASP A 141 -9.00 -1.98 -51.15
CA ASP A 141 -10.37 -1.48 -51.30
C ASP A 141 -11.22 -1.73 -50.02
N LEU A 142 -10.63 -2.27 -48.95
CA LEU A 142 -11.30 -2.51 -47.67
C LEU A 142 -11.25 -1.26 -46.75
N PRO A 143 -12.36 -0.89 -46.08
CA PRO A 143 -12.40 0.27 -45.20
C PRO A 143 -11.63 0.00 -43.89
N ILE A 144 -10.39 0.49 -43.80
CA ILE A 144 -9.58 0.41 -42.58
C ILE A 144 -10.22 1.27 -41.47
N PRO A 145 -10.54 0.72 -40.28
CA PRO A 145 -11.17 1.49 -39.22
C PRO A 145 -10.27 2.63 -38.71
N PRO A 146 -10.82 3.84 -38.47
CA PRO A 146 -10.03 4.96 -37.96
C PRO A 146 -9.49 4.66 -36.56
N LEU A 147 -8.28 5.15 -36.27
CA LEU A 147 -7.58 4.88 -35.01
C LEU A 147 -8.34 5.36 -33.76
N SER A 148 -9.28 6.29 -33.89
CA SER A 148 -10.19 6.72 -32.82
C SER A 148 -11.21 5.67 -32.40
N LEU A 149 -11.54 4.69 -33.25
CA LEU A 149 -12.37 3.53 -32.88
C LEU A 149 -11.52 2.33 -32.42
N VAL A 150 -10.29 2.22 -32.91
CA VAL A 150 -9.37 1.10 -32.59
C VAL A 150 -8.65 1.34 -31.25
N PHE A 151 -8.21 2.58 -30.99
CA PHE A 151 -7.52 3.02 -29.77
C PHE A 151 -8.17 4.32 -29.24
N PRO A 152 -9.45 4.29 -28.82
CA PRO A 152 -10.16 5.49 -28.34
C PRO A 152 -9.49 6.14 -27.12
N ASP A 153 -8.71 5.37 -26.36
CA ASP A 153 -7.92 5.79 -25.20
C ASP A 153 -6.85 6.87 -25.52
N LYS A 154 -6.53 7.06 -26.80
CA LYS A 154 -5.65 8.13 -27.28
C LYS A 154 -6.36 9.45 -27.61
N TYR A 155 -7.69 9.43 -27.73
CA TYR A 155 -8.50 10.55 -28.22
C TYR A 155 -9.54 11.04 -27.21
N LEU A 156 -9.90 10.21 -26.22
CA LEU A 156 -10.87 10.54 -25.18
C LEU A 156 -10.22 10.55 -23.79
N ALA A 157 -10.68 11.45 -22.93
CA ALA A 157 -10.20 11.53 -21.55
C ALA A 157 -10.46 10.22 -20.79
N ARG A 158 -9.47 9.76 -20.00
CA ARG A 158 -9.50 8.46 -19.31
C ARG A 158 -10.75 8.21 -18.46
N GLY A 159 -11.30 9.27 -17.84
CA GLY A 159 -12.54 9.25 -17.05
C GLY A 159 -13.84 9.02 -17.85
N VAL A 160 -13.77 8.84 -19.17
CA VAL A 160 -14.90 8.33 -19.99
C VAL A 160 -14.96 6.79 -19.87
N PHE A 161 -13.82 6.10 -19.92
CA PHE A 161 -13.77 4.64 -19.96
C PHE A 161 -14.13 3.97 -18.64
N SER A 162 -13.94 4.63 -17.50
CA SER A 162 -14.40 4.12 -16.20
C SER A 162 -15.91 4.15 -16.06
N ARG A 163 -16.56 5.24 -16.50
CA ARG A 163 -18.04 5.34 -16.58
C ARG A 163 -18.62 4.28 -17.52
N ALA A 164 -18.08 4.17 -18.73
CA ALA A 164 -18.51 3.16 -19.71
C ALA A 164 -18.25 1.69 -19.27
N ARG A 165 -17.29 1.45 -18.35
CA ARG A 165 -17.10 0.12 -17.74
C ARG A 165 -18.16 -0.18 -16.69
N GLU A 166 -18.44 0.77 -15.81
CA GLU A 166 -19.45 0.66 -14.74
C GLU A 166 -20.84 0.33 -15.30
N GLU A 167 -21.23 0.93 -16.44
CA GLU A 167 -22.49 0.65 -17.14
C GLU A 167 -22.52 -0.71 -17.86
N ALA A 168 -21.36 -1.33 -18.10
CA ALA A 168 -21.22 -2.56 -18.87
C ALA A 168 -20.76 -3.78 -18.05
N SER A 169 -20.62 -3.65 -16.72
CA SER A 169 -20.17 -4.72 -15.81
C SER A 169 -21.37 -5.50 -15.23
N ILE A 170 -22.02 -6.30 -16.09
CA ILE A 170 -23.24 -7.05 -15.76
C ILE A 170 -23.05 -8.54 -16.12
N PRO A 171 -22.70 -9.44 -15.16
CA PRO A 171 -22.41 -10.86 -15.40
C PRO A 171 -23.38 -11.85 -14.73
N ASN A 172 -23.26 -13.16 -15.04
CA ASN A 172 -24.30 -14.19 -14.84
C ASN A 172 -24.20 -15.11 -13.59
N HIS A 173 -25.29 -15.88 -13.37
CA HIS A 173 -25.75 -16.58 -12.14
C HIS A 173 -24.89 -17.69 -11.50
N LYS A 174 -25.45 -18.30 -10.42
CA LYS A 174 -25.00 -19.47 -9.60
C LYS A 174 -23.86 -19.14 -8.61
N THR A 175 -23.84 -19.51 -7.31
CA THR A 175 -24.81 -20.06 -6.29
C THR A 175 -24.11 -19.92 -4.88
N ILE A 176 -24.54 -20.34 -3.66
CA ILE A 176 -25.67 -21.07 -3.02
C ILE A 176 -25.86 -20.54 -1.55
N LYS A 177 -27.05 -20.78 -0.94
CA LYS A 177 -27.37 -20.77 0.52
C LYS A 177 -27.31 -19.42 1.27
N MET A 178 -28.00 -19.36 2.42
CA MET A 178 -28.13 -18.17 3.29
C MET A 178 -27.51 -18.39 4.68
N THR A 179 -27.01 -17.31 5.30
CA THR A 179 -26.53 -17.23 6.70
C THR A 179 -26.81 -15.83 7.27
N THR A 180 -27.07 -15.73 8.57
CA THR A 180 -27.30 -14.46 9.29
C THR A 180 -26.12 -14.12 10.20
N ASP A 181 -25.35 -13.08 9.87
CA ASP A 181 -24.10 -12.71 10.55
C ASP A 181 -23.80 -11.20 10.42
N ARG A 182 -23.09 -10.62 11.40
CA ARG A 182 -22.62 -9.22 11.42
C ARG A 182 -21.44 -8.94 10.49
N SER A 183 -20.82 -9.97 9.91
CA SER A 183 -19.88 -9.83 8.77
C SER A 183 -20.51 -9.17 7.53
N GLY A 184 -21.84 -9.03 7.47
CA GLY A 184 -22.57 -8.42 6.33
C GLY A 184 -22.04 -7.06 5.89
N ILE A 185 -21.52 -6.24 6.80
CA ILE A 185 -20.92 -4.93 6.50
C ILE A 185 -19.59 -5.04 5.71
N LEU A 186 -18.86 -6.15 5.82
CA LEU A 186 -17.58 -6.39 5.13
C LEU A 186 -17.74 -6.53 3.62
N TYR A 187 -18.93 -6.93 3.13
CA TYR A 187 -19.23 -6.93 1.69
C TYR A 187 -19.23 -5.53 1.06
N LEU A 188 -19.29 -4.45 1.86
CA LEU A 188 -19.19 -3.08 1.35
C LEU A 188 -17.76 -2.71 0.91
N PHE A 189 -16.74 -3.39 1.45
CA PHE A 189 -15.33 -3.24 1.08
C PHE A 189 -14.98 -3.96 -0.23
N VAL A 190 -15.77 -4.98 -0.61
CA VAL A 190 -15.61 -5.68 -1.88
C VAL A 190 -15.94 -4.72 -3.02
N ARG A 191 -15.01 -4.63 -3.98
CA ARG A 191 -15.09 -3.85 -5.23
C ARG A 191 -15.72 -2.46 -5.05
N PRO A 192 -15.02 -1.50 -4.37
CA PRO A 192 -15.62 -0.23 -3.93
C PRO A 192 -16.20 0.64 -5.05
N THR A 193 -15.76 0.46 -6.30
CA THR A 193 -16.26 1.21 -7.46
C THR A 193 -17.54 0.64 -8.09
N GLU A 194 -17.85 -0.64 -7.89
CA GLU A 194 -19.15 -1.20 -8.32
C GLU A 194 -20.30 -0.60 -7.53
N PRO A 195 -21.53 -0.53 -8.06
CA PRO A 195 -22.73 -0.25 -7.27
C PRO A 195 -23.02 -1.32 -6.21
N VAL A 196 -23.75 -0.94 -5.16
CA VAL A 196 -24.04 -1.79 -3.98
C VAL A 196 -25.14 -2.83 -4.24
N TYR A 197 -26.00 -2.61 -5.23
CA TYR A 197 -27.02 -3.58 -5.69
C TYR A 197 -26.46 -4.69 -6.60
N VAL A 198 -25.20 -4.59 -7.03
CA VAL A 198 -24.52 -5.67 -7.78
C VAL A 198 -24.01 -6.72 -6.78
N PRO A 199 -24.16 -8.04 -7.03
CA PRO A 199 -23.67 -9.10 -6.14
C PRO A 199 -22.20 -8.95 -5.72
N LYS A 200 -21.90 -9.23 -4.44
CA LYS A 200 -20.58 -9.06 -3.82
C LYS A 200 -19.98 -10.39 -3.34
N GLY A 201 -18.67 -10.54 -3.54
CA GLY A 201 -17.91 -11.75 -3.21
C GLY A 201 -18.31 -12.97 -4.05
N ASP A 202 -17.63 -14.11 -3.85
CA ASP A 202 -17.86 -15.32 -4.66
C ASP A 202 -19.19 -16.01 -4.31
N LYS A 203 -19.65 -15.81 -3.06
CA LYS A 203 -21.00 -16.12 -2.59
C LYS A 203 -22.10 -15.27 -3.26
N LYS A 204 -21.74 -14.29 -4.10
CA LYS A 204 -22.64 -13.40 -4.86
C LYS A 204 -23.73 -12.76 -3.98
N VAL A 205 -23.36 -12.30 -2.79
CA VAL A 205 -24.29 -11.77 -1.79
C VAL A 205 -24.83 -10.41 -2.23
N VAL A 206 -26.13 -10.18 -2.04
CA VAL A 206 -26.82 -8.95 -2.44
C VAL A 206 -27.41 -8.27 -1.22
N PHE A 207 -27.36 -6.94 -1.20
CA PHE A 207 -28.10 -6.15 -0.22
C PHE A 207 -29.53 -5.94 -0.72
N ASP A 208 -30.53 -6.25 0.11
CA ASP A 208 -31.95 -6.09 -0.21
C ASP A 208 -32.36 -4.62 0.02
N ILE A 209 -31.99 -3.79 -0.96
CA ILE A 209 -32.00 -2.32 -0.89
C ILE A 209 -33.40 -1.75 -1.18
N PRO A 210 -33.92 -0.81 -0.37
CA PRO A 210 -35.16 -0.08 -0.69
C PRO A 210 -35.05 0.66 -2.03
N SER A 211 -36.07 0.62 -2.88
CA SER A 211 -36.02 1.25 -4.23
C SER A 211 -35.66 2.75 -4.20
N HIS A 212 -36.07 3.48 -3.16
CA HIS A 212 -35.72 4.89 -2.97
C HIS A 212 -34.27 5.14 -2.55
N TYR A 213 -33.55 4.11 -2.06
CA TYR A 213 -32.10 4.18 -1.77
C TYR A 213 -31.25 4.08 -3.05
N LEU A 214 -31.79 3.64 -4.18
CA LEU A 214 -31.06 3.67 -5.45
C LEU A 214 -30.70 5.11 -5.87
N PRO A 215 -29.57 5.32 -6.59
CA PRO A 215 -29.28 6.57 -7.28
C PRO A 215 -30.42 6.96 -8.22
N GLU A 216 -30.68 8.26 -8.37
CA GLU A 216 -31.87 8.78 -9.06
C GLU A 216 -32.07 8.23 -10.47
N LYS A 217 -30.99 8.20 -11.28
CA LYS A 217 -30.93 7.60 -12.62
C LYS A 217 -31.36 6.13 -12.72
N HIS A 218 -31.45 5.42 -11.59
CA HIS A 218 -31.79 4.00 -11.50
C HIS A 218 -33.14 3.73 -10.82
N ARG A 219 -33.72 4.71 -10.11
CA ARG A 219 -35.00 4.55 -9.37
C ARG A 219 -36.17 4.14 -10.28
N LEU A 220 -36.25 4.72 -11.48
CA LEU A 220 -37.33 4.41 -12.44
C LEU A 220 -37.24 2.99 -13.01
N ARG A 221 -36.07 2.35 -12.96
CA ARG A 221 -35.81 0.99 -13.48
C ARG A 221 -35.47 -0.01 -12.37
N HIS A 222 -35.87 0.28 -11.12
CA HIS A 222 -35.54 -0.55 -9.97
C HIS A 222 -36.09 -1.98 -10.09
N SER A 223 -37.27 -2.16 -10.70
CA SER A 223 -37.87 -3.48 -10.96
C SER A 223 -37.02 -4.31 -11.92
N GLU A 224 -36.51 -3.72 -13.00
CA GLU A 224 -35.61 -4.37 -13.95
C GLU A 224 -34.26 -4.71 -13.30
N LEU A 225 -33.67 -3.77 -12.56
CA LEU A 225 -32.39 -3.97 -11.87
C LEU A 225 -32.49 -5.05 -10.78
N PHE A 226 -33.54 -5.01 -9.96
CA PHE A 226 -33.74 -6.01 -8.90
C PHE A 226 -34.17 -7.37 -9.46
N SER A 227 -34.97 -7.45 -10.53
CA SER A 227 -35.23 -8.76 -11.18
C SER A 227 -33.98 -9.34 -11.85
N HIS A 228 -33.03 -8.51 -12.29
CA HIS A 228 -31.76 -8.96 -12.85
C HIS A 228 -30.75 -9.42 -11.79
N PHE A 229 -30.66 -8.75 -10.63
CA PHE A 229 -29.65 -9.04 -9.60
C PHE A 229 -30.18 -9.77 -8.36
N HIS A 230 -31.42 -9.52 -7.93
CA HIS A 230 -32.00 -10.02 -6.66
C HIS A 230 -32.77 -11.34 -6.87
N ASP A 231 -32.18 -12.32 -7.57
CA ASP A 231 -32.76 -13.66 -7.70
C ASP A 231 -33.06 -14.30 -6.32
N SER A 232 -34.08 -15.15 -6.30
CA SER A 232 -34.49 -16.03 -5.21
C SER A 232 -33.37 -16.88 -4.60
N THR A 233 -32.33 -17.23 -5.38
CA THR A 233 -31.25 -18.13 -4.93
C THR A 233 -30.08 -17.43 -4.23
N VAL A 234 -30.06 -16.10 -4.25
CA VAL A 234 -28.97 -15.28 -3.70
C VAL A 234 -29.10 -15.10 -2.18
N SER A 235 -27.98 -15.14 -1.45
CA SER A 235 -27.97 -14.70 -0.05
C SER A 235 -28.23 -13.20 0.03
N LYS A 236 -29.32 -12.82 0.71
CA LYS A 236 -29.77 -11.42 0.81
C LYS A 236 -29.56 -10.87 2.20
N ILE A 237 -28.77 -9.79 2.30
CA ILE A 237 -28.62 -9.00 3.52
C ILE A 237 -29.75 -7.97 3.54
N LYS A 238 -30.72 -8.13 4.46
CA LYS A 238 -31.87 -7.21 4.58
C LYS A 238 -31.44 -5.84 5.09
N ILE A 239 -31.89 -4.78 4.42
CA ILE A 239 -31.60 -3.39 4.83
C ILE A 239 -32.80 -2.79 5.57
N LYS A 240 -32.58 -2.43 6.84
CA LYS A 240 -33.51 -1.68 7.68
C LYS A 240 -33.76 -0.29 7.06
N GLN A 241 -35.01 0.11 6.85
CA GLN A 241 -35.30 1.47 6.41
C GLN A 241 -35.12 2.44 7.58
N ILE A 242 -34.33 3.49 7.37
CA ILE A 242 -34.06 4.56 8.35
C ILE A 242 -34.34 5.94 7.74
N THR A 243 -34.50 6.94 8.60
CA THR A 243 -34.43 8.35 8.20
C THR A 243 -33.03 8.65 7.65
N LEU A 244 -32.96 9.09 6.40
CA LEU A 244 -31.70 9.34 5.70
C LEU A 244 -30.99 10.59 6.24
N PRO A 245 -29.66 10.56 6.45
CA PRO A 245 -28.91 11.71 6.93
C PRO A 245 -28.65 12.73 5.81
N ASP A 246 -28.29 13.94 6.22
CA ASP A 246 -27.80 14.98 5.33
C ASP A 246 -26.38 14.66 4.81
N LEU A 247 -26.30 14.22 3.55
CA LEU A 247 -25.04 13.94 2.84
C LEU A 247 -24.49 15.14 2.04
N ARG A 248 -25.07 16.35 2.15
CA ARG A 248 -24.63 17.51 1.34
C ARG A 248 -23.14 17.80 1.45
N ILE A 249 -22.53 17.62 2.62
CA ILE A 249 -21.08 17.80 2.83
C ILE A 249 -20.27 16.59 2.32
N PRO A 250 -20.54 15.33 2.71
CA PRO A 250 -19.89 14.14 2.11
C PRO A 250 -19.92 14.07 0.58
N MET A 251 -20.96 14.64 -0.07
CA MET A 251 -21.12 14.68 -1.52
C MET A 251 -20.47 15.90 -2.20
N GLN A 252 -19.76 16.77 -1.46
CA GLN A 252 -18.95 17.85 -2.06
C GLN A 252 -17.66 17.34 -2.74
N LEU A 253 -17.26 16.09 -2.48
CA LEU A 253 -16.20 15.40 -3.18
C LEU A 253 -16.82 14.43 -4.19
N ASP A 254 -16.58 14.66 -5.48
CA ASP A 254 -17.16 13.82 -6.55
C ASP A 254 -16.69 12.36 -6.44
N ARG A 255 -17.54 11.44 -6.89
CA ARG A 255 -17.30 9.99 -6.81
C ARG A 255 -16.06 9.52 -7.61
N ARG A 256 -15.52 10.35 -8.50
CA ARG A 256 -14.33 10.11 -9.32
C ARG A 256 -13.18 11.11 -9.08
N GLN A 257 -13.26 11.98 -8.07
CA GLN A 257 -12.11 12.79 -7.64
C GLN A 257 -11.11 11.96 -6.80
N PRO A 258 -9.80 12.31 -6.79
CA PRO A 258 -8.85 11.78 -5.81
C PRO A 258 -9.16 12.25 -4.38
N PHE A 259 -8.81 11.45 -3.36
CA PHE A 259 -9.02 11.74 -1.94
C PHE A 259 -7.69 11.68 -1.18
N SER A 260 -7.49 12.62 -0.26
CA SER A 260 -6.27 12.80 0.54
C SER A 260 -6.63 13.39 1.90
N LEU A 261 -5.96 12.96 2.97
CA LEU A 261 -6.15 13.54 4.32
C LEU A 261 -5.32 14.80 4.56
N PHE A 262 -4.26 15.04 3.77
CA PHE A 262 -3.48 16.28 3.87
C PHE A 262 -4.31 17.49 3.42
N ILE A 263 -5.18 17.32 2.43
CA ILE A 263 -6.08 18.37 1.90
C ILE A 263 -7.11 18.80 2.97
N PRO A 264 -7.12 20.08 3.43
CA PRO A 264 -8.01 20.53 4.50
C PRO A 264 -9.51 20.34 4.21
N ARG A 265 -9.95 20.58 2.97
CA ARG A 265 -11.34 20.33 2.54
C ARG A 265 -11.75 18.87 2.73
N HIS A 266 -10.87 17.94 2.35
CA HIS A 266 -11.13 16.50 2.44
C HIS A 266 -11.21 16.00 3.88
N ARG A 267 -10.43 16.57 4.82
CA ARG A 267 -10.57 16.27 6.26
C ARG A 267 -11.97 16.60 6.77
N LYS A 268 -12.49 17.80 6.46
CA LYS A 268 -13.84 18.24 6.86
C LYS A 268 -14.92 17.30 6.32
N ILE A 269 -14.79 16.91 5.05
CA ILE A 269 -15.68 15.97 4.36
C ILE A 269 -15.62 14.56 4.99
N ALA A 270 -14.42 14.08 5.36
CA ALA A 270 -14.21 12.80 6.02
C ALA A 270 -14.75 12.77 7.46
N ALA A 271 -14.41 13.76 8.28
CA ALA A 271 -14.91 13.90 9.65
C ALA A 271 -16.45 13.90 9.68
N ARG A 272 -17.11 14.64 8.77
CA ARG A 272 -18.57 14.65 8.69
C ARG A 272 -19.17 13.30 8.30
N LEU A 273 -18.53 12.50 7.46
CA LEU A 273 -19.00 11.15 7.12
C LEU A 273 -18.78 10.18 8.30
N ILE A 274 -17.66 10.32 9.03
CA ILE A 274 -17.37 9.57 10.25
C ILE A 274 -18.42 9.88 11.33
N ASP A 275 -18.72 11.15 11.61
CA ASP A 275 -19.76 11.55 12.58
C ASP A 275 -21.13 10.94 12.24
N ILE A 276 -21.49 10.84 10.95
CA ILE A 276 -22.74 10.21 10.50
C ILE A 276 -22.74 8.71 10.83
N PHE A 277 -21.64 7.99 10.60
CA PHE A 277 -21.53 6.56 10.91
C PHE A 277 -21.43 6.28 12.42
N MET A 278 -20.74 7.14 13.18
CA MET A 278 -20.66 7.06 14.64
C MET A 278 -22.01 7.35 15.30
N GLY A 279 -22.79 8.31 14.77
CA GLY A 279 -24.10 8.71 15.29
C GLY A 279 -25.25 7.71 15.07
N MET A 280 -25.03 6.60 14.36
CA MET A 280 -26.06 5.55 14.18
C MET A 280 -26.28 4.74 15.45
N LYS A 281 -27.54 4.44 15.79
CA LYS A 281 -27.88 3.83 17.09
C LYS A 281 -27.56 2.34 17.17
N THR A 282 -27.74 1.58 16.08
CA THR A 282 -27.44 0.15 16.03
C THR A 282 -26.62 -0.23 14.79
N TYR A 283 -26.07 -1.44 14.79
CA TYR A 283 -25.39 -2.05 13.64
C TYR A 283 -26.26 -2.04 12.38
N GLU A 284 -27.57 -2.26 12.50
CA GLU A 284 -28.50 -2.25 11.36
C GLU A 284 -28.74 -0.83 10.81
N ASP A 285 -28.70 0.20 11.66
CA ASP A 285 -28.73 1.60 11.24
C ASP A 285 -27.43 1.98 10.52
N LEU A 286 -26.27 1.57 11.08
CA LEU A 286 -24.95 1.73 10.45
C LEU A 286 -24.91 1.07 9.07
N LEU A 287 -25.31 -0.19 8.97
CA LEU A 287 -25.32 -0.96 7.73
C LEU A 287 -26.22 -0.30 6.67
N SER A 288 -27.39 0.19 7.10
CA SER A 288 -28.34 0.87 6.22
C SER A 288 -27.79 2.20 5.67
N VAL A 289 -27.23 3.05 6.54
CA VAL A 289 -26.63 4.32 6.09
C VAL A 289 -25.38 4.09 5.25
N ALA A 290 -24.55 3.08 5.57
CA ALA A 290 -23.36 2.76 4.80
C ALA A 290 -23.73 2.28 3.38
N VAL A 291 -24.74 1.41 3.25
CA VAL A 291 -25.31 1.01 1.95
C VAL A 291 -25.84 2.21 1.17
N TYR A 292 -26.56 3.13 1.81
CA TYR A 292 -27.07 4.35 1.17
C TYR A 292 -25.94 5.28 0.68
N CYS A 293 -24.86 5.43 1.46
CA CYS A 293 -23.72 6.29 1.14
C CYS A 293 -22.84 5.74 0.01
N ARG A 294 -22.61 4.41 -0.04
CA ARG A 294 -21.58 3.76 -0.88
C ARG A 294 -21.65 4.10 -2.38
N ASP A 295 -22.86 4.29 -2.91
CA ASP A 295 -23.09 4.60 -4.33
C ASP A 295 -23.19 6.11 -4.62
N ARG A 296 -23.05 6.96 -3.59
CA ARG A 296 -23.20 8.43 -3.65
C ARG A 296 -21.91 9.19 -3.36
N VAL A 297 -21.17 8.78 -2.34
CA VAL A 297 -19.92 9.45 -1.91
C VAL A 297 -18.70 8.82 -2.61
N ASN A 298 -17.56 9.49 -2.51
CA ASN A 298 -16.30 8.99 -3.09
C ASN A 298 -15.85 7.63 -2.48
N PRO A 299 -15.40 6.63 -3.27
CA PRO A 299 -15.07 5.31 -2.73
C PRO A 299 -13.90 5.31 -1.75
N ASN A 300 -12.86 6.14 -1.95
CA ASN A 300 -11.73 6.22 -1.02
C ASN A 300 -12.18 6.81 0.33
N LEU A 301 -12.92 7.92 0.27
CA LEU A 301 -13.57 8.57 1.42
C LEU A 301 -14.50 7.60 2.17
N PHE A 302 -15.32 6.84 1.43
CA PHE A 302 -16.26 5.86 1.99
C PHE A 302 -15.53 4.78 2.79
N ILE A 303 -14.54 4.12 2.17
CA ILE A 303 -13.77 3.05 2.81
C ILE A 303 -13.00 3.58 4.01
N TYR A 304 -12.38 4.77 3.92
CA TYR A 304 -11.72 5.39 5.06
C TYR A 304 -12.68 5.67 6.21
N ALA A 305 -13.79 6.38 5.96
CA ALA A 305 -14.75 6.76 7.00
C ALA A 305 -15.44 5.53 7.63
N LEU A 306 -15.76 4.51 6.83
CA LEU A 306 -16.33 3.26 7.32
C LEU A 306 -15.31 2.47 8.17
N SER A 307 -14.04 2.44 7.75
CA SER A 307 -12.96 1.81 8.52
C SER A 307 -12.77 2.49 9.87
N VAL A 308 -12.71 3.82 9.90
CA VAL A 308 -12.61 4.58 11.17
C VAL A 308 -13.84 4.32 12.04
N ALA A 309 -15.06 4.35 11.50
CA ALA A 309 -16.26 4.05 12.28
C ALA A 309 -16.24 2.62 12.86
N MET A 310 -15.83 1.63 12.05
CA MET A 310 -15.72 0.23 12.50
C MET A 310 -14.67 0.03 13.60
N LEU A 311 -13.56 0.78 13.57
CA LEU A 311 -12.55 0.76 14.64
C LEU A 311 -13.07 1.31 15.98
N HIS A 312 -14.02 2.24 15.98
CA HIS A 312 -14.40 2.99 17.19
C HIS A 312 -15.80 2.67 17.74
N ARG A 313 -16.65 1.97 17.00
CA ARG A 313 -17.99 1.57 17.48
C ARG A 313 -17.95 0.25 18.25
N PRO A 314 -18.62 0.16 19.42
CA PRO A 314 -18.62 -1.05 20.25
C PRO A 314 -19.39 -2.24 19.64
N ASP A 315 -20.22 -2.02 18.62
CA ASP A 315 -21.01 -3.06 17.94
C ASP A 315 -20.34 -3.66 16.68
N THR A 316 -19.21 -3.08 16.23
CA THR A 316 -18.41 -3.56 15.09
C THR A 316 -16.93 -3.73 15.39
N LYS A 317 -16.44 -3.33 16.57
CA LYS A 317 -15.01 -3.29 16.91
C LYS A 317 -14.25 -4.61 16.68
N ASP A 318 -14.93 -5.74 16.82
CA ASP A 318 -14.36 -7.09 16.73
C ASP A 318 -14.37 -7.65 15.28
N LEU A 319 -14.85 -6.88 14.30
CA LEU A 319 -14.83 -7.26 12.88
C LEU A 319 -13.47 -6.92 12.23
N PRO A 320 -12.81 -7.85 11.51
CA PRO A 320 -11.54 -7.59 10.86
C PRO A 320 -11.71 -6.65 9.66
N ILE A 321 -10.93 -5.57 9.61
CA ILE A 321 -10.95 -4.64 8.47
C ILE A 321 -10.13 -5.26 7.33
N PRO A 322 -10.68 -5.37 6.10
CA PRO A 322 -9.95 -5.91 4.96
C PRO A 322 -8.75 -5.03 4.59
N PRO A 323 -7.53 -5.60 4.44
CA PRO A 323 -6.34 -4.82 4.09
C PRO A 323 -6.51 -3.99 2.83
N LEU A 324 -6.06 -2.73 2.85
CA LEU A 324 -6.26 -1.80 1.73
C LEU A 324 -5.60 -2.27 0.41
N SER A 325 -4.63 -3.18 0.48
CA SER A 325 -4.02 -3.86 -0.67
C SER A 325 -5.03 -4.71 -1.44
N LEU A 326 -5.99 -5.35 -0.76
CA LEU A 326 -7.08 -6.09 -1.40
C LEU A 326 -8.21 -5.15 -1.87
N VAL A 327 -8.46 -4.05 -1.15
CA VAL A 327 -9.56 -3.11 -1.42
C VAL A 327 -9.24 -2.15 -2.58
N PHE A 328 -8.04 -1.57 -2.58
CA PHE A 328 -7.50 -0.66 -3.61
C PHE A 328 -6.06 -1.05 -3.99
N PRO A 329 -5.85 -2.21 -4.65
CA PRO A 329 -4.53 -2.67 -5.09
C PRO A 329 -3.82 -1.65 -6.01
N ASP A 330 -4.54 -0.71 -6.62
CA ASP A 330 -4.00 0.34 -7.48
C ASP A 330 -3.17 1.43 -6.77
N LYS A 331 -3.15 1.43 -5.43
CA LYS A 331 -2.18 2.17 -4.63
C LYS A 331 -0.84 1.43 -4.44
N TYR A 332 -0.82 0.13 -4.68
CA TYR A 332 0.31 -0.75 -4.34
C TYR A 332 1.00 -1.35 -5.58
N LEU A 333 0.26 -1.54 -6.67
CA LEU A 333 0.72 -2.26 -7.86
C LEU A 333 0.82 -1.36 -9.10
N ALA A 334 1.89 -1.55 -9.88
CA ALA A 334 2.11 -0.78 -11.11
C ALA A 334 0.98 -0.99 -12.13
N ARG A 335 0.59 0.08 -12.84
CA ARG A 335 -0.55 0.11 -13.78
C ARG A 335 -0.59 -1.01 -14.83
N GLY A 336 0.58 -1.54 -15.21
CA GLY A 336 0.72 -2.63 -16.17
C GLY A 336 0.10 -3.95 -15.69
N VAL A 337 0.06 -4.18 -14.37
CA VAL A 337 -0.52 -5.37 -13.73
C VAL A 337 -2.02 -5.45 -14.06
N PHE A 338 -2.79 -4.37 -13.83
CA PHE A 338 -4.23 -4.32 -14.10
C PHE A 338 -4.58 -4.50 -15.59
N SER A 339 -3.63 -4.31 -16.50
CA SER A 339 -3.84 -4.61 -17.92
C SER A 339 -3.74 -6.10 -18.24
N ARG A 340 -2.89 -6.88 -17.54
CA ARG A 340 -2.88 -8.36 -17.66
C ARG A 340 -3.94 -9.01 -16.78
N ALA A 341 -4.28 -8.42 -15.64
CA ALA A 341 -5.39 -8.90 -14.80
C ALA A 341 -6.73 -8.93 -15.57
N ARG A 342 -6.98 -7.95 -16.45
CA ARG A 342 -8.14 -7.95 -17.38
C ARG A 342 -8.00 -8.95 -18.55
N GLU A 343 -6.77 -9.24 -18.97
CA GLU A 343 -6.45 -10.21 -20.04
C GLU A 343 -6.72 -11.63 -19.53
N GLU A 344 -6.12 -12.01 -18.39
CA GLU A 344 -6.35 -13.30 -17.72
C GLU A 344 -7.80 -13.46 -17.23
N ALA A 345 -8.47 -12.38 -16.80
CA ALA A 345 -9.88 -12.49 -16.40
C ALA A 345 -10.81 -12.90 -17.56
N SER A 346 -10.47 -12.53 -18.80
CA SER A 346 -11.24 -12.98 -19.98
C SER A 346 -11.15 -14.49 -20.21
N ILE A 347 -10.14 -15.15 -19.63
CA ILE A 347 -9.91 -16.60 -19.70
C ILE A 347 -10.71 -17.31 -18.59
N PRO A 348 -11.24 -18.53 -18.83
CA PRO A 348 -11.94 -19.31 -17.81
C PRO A 348 -11.08 -19.54 -16.56
N VAL A 349 -11.71 -19.56 -15.38
CA VAL A 349 -11.02 -19.55 -14.07
C VAL A 349 -9.99 -20.67 -13.94
N ASN A 350 -10.31 -21.87 -14.42
CA ASN A 350 -9.44 -23.05 -14.35
C ASN A 350 -8.24 -22.99 -15.33
N LEU A 351 -8.18 -22.00 -16.22
CA LEU A 351 -7.19 -21.81 -17.28
C LEU A 351 -6.29 -20.57 -17.07
N ARG A 352 -6.51 -19.80 -16.00
CA ARG A 352 -5.75 -18.58 -15.70
C ARG A 352 -4.38 -18.90 -15.10
N GLU A 353 -3.42 -18.01 -15.31
CA GLU A 353 -2.11 -18.06 -14.66
C GLU A 353 -1.95 -16.97 -13.61
N THR A 354 -1.05 -17.18 -12.64
CA THR A 354 -0.60 -16.12 -11.75
C THR A 354 0.22 -15.08 -12.53
N ILE A 355 -0.04 -13.81 -12.25
CA ILE A 355 0.62 -12.67 -12.91
C ILE A 355 1.85 -12.24 -12.09
N ASP A 356 3.05 -12.59 -12.56
CA ASP A 356 4.30 -12.21 -11.88
C ASP A 356 4.59 -10.71 -11.98
N ILE A 357 4.64 -10.02 -10.85
CA ILE A 357 5.01 -8.60 -10.73
C ILE A 357 6.54 -8.50 -10.70
N SER A 358 7.12 -7.59 -11.48
CA SER A 358 8.56 -7.35 -11.41
C SER A 358 8.88 -6.55 -10.14
N LYS A 359 9.92 -6.97 -9.43
CA LYS A 359 10.46 -6.31 -8.23
C LYS A 359 10.98 -4.88 -8.50
N TYR A 360 11.17 -4.51 -9.76
CA TYR A 360 11.88 -3.31 -10.21
C TYR A 360 11.12 -2.58 -11.34
N ASP A 361 9.91 -2.08 -11.03
CA ASP A 361 9.02 -1.41 -12.02
C ASP A 361 9.19 0.13 -12.07
N THR A 362 9.73 0.77 -11.02
CA THR A 362 9.75 2.23 -10.88
C THR A 362 10.95 2.93 -11.49
N ALA A 363 12.12 2.29 -11.55
CA ALA A 363 13.32 2.82 -12.21
C ALA A 363 14.21 1.65 -12.68
N THR A 364 15.52 1.89 -12.77
CA THR A 364 16.56 0.87 -13.03
C THR A 364 17.76 1.21 -12.16
N ASP A 365 18.76 0.34 -12.04
CA ASP A 365 19.96 0.55 -11.20
C ASP A 365 20.84 1.76 -11.59
N VAL A 366 20.53 2.45 -12.69
CA VAL A 366 21.08 3.78 -13.04
C VAL A 366 20.61 4.85 -12.04
N GLU A 367 19.41 4.70 -11.49
CA GLU A 367 18.89 5.52 -10.39
C GLU A 367 19.37 4.92 -9.06
N VAL A 368 20.23 5.65 -8.34
CA VAL A 368 20.86 5.17 -7.10
C VAL A 368 19.84 4.92 -5.99
N GLU A 369 18.76 5.70 -5.94
CA GLU A 369 17.67 5.50 -4.97
C GLU A 369 16.80 4.28 -5.29
N HIS A 370 16.94 3.67 -6.47
CA HIS A 370 16.24 2.43 -6.82
C HIS A 370 16.76 1.22 -6.03
N ARG A 371 18.01 1.26 -5.54
CA ARG A 371 18.59 0.14 -4.77
C ARG A 371 17.79 -0.21 -3.51
N VAL A 372 17.11 0.76 -2.90
CA VAL A 372 16.23 0.61 -1.73
C VAL A 372 14.73 0.59 -2.08
N ALA A 373 14.38 0.43 -3.37
CA ALA A 373 12.98 0.32 -3.81
C ALA A 373 12.24 -0.84 -3.13
N TYR A 374 12.93 -1.97 -2.87
CA TYR A 374 12.34 -3.12 -2.17
C TYR A 374 11.82 -2.80 -0.75
N TRP A 375 12.24 -1.68 -0.16
CA TRP A 375 11.76 -1.21 1.14
C TRP A 375 10.72 -0.09 0.94
N ARG A 376 11.05 0.94 0.14
CA ARG A 376 10.14 2.07 -0.15
C ARG A 376 8.79 1.61 -0.74
N GLU A 377 8.83 0.59 -1.59
CA GLU A 377 7.72 0.13 -2.42
C GLU A 377 7.10 -1.18 -1.91
N ASP A 378 7.59 -1.72 -0.77
CA ASP A 378 7.01 -2.88 -0.09
C ASP A 378 5.55 -2.64 0.30
N ILE A 379 4.72 -3.65 0.10
CA ILE A 379 3.27 -3.54 0.29
C ILE A 379 2.93 -3.54 1.79
N GLY A 380 3.64 -4.31 2.62
CA GLY A 380 3.43 -4.38 4.06
C GLY A 380 3.81 -3.10 4.79
N ILE A 381 4.93 -2.47 4.42
CA ILE A 381 5.40 -1.19 5.00
C ILE A 381 4.41 -0.07 4.66
N ASN A 382 3.96 0.03 3.40
CA ASN A 382 2.96 1.03 3.01
C ASN A 382 1.59 0.76 3.65
N LEU A 383 1.22 -0.51 3.89
CA LEU A 383 0.03 -0.88 4.66
C LEU A 383 0.16 -0.49 6.14
N HIS A 384 1.31 -0.70 6.78
CA HIS A 384 1.55 -0.32 8.17
C HIS A 384 1.32 1.18 8.37
N HIS A 385 1.95 2.02 7.56
CA HIS A 385 1.82 3.48 7.64
C HIS A 385 0.39 3.96 7.36
N TRP A 386 -0.34 3.33 6.42
CA TRP A 386 -1.76 3.62 6.23
C TRP A 386 -2.62 3.23 7.45
N HIS A 387 -2.44 2.02 8.00
CA HIS A 387 -3.19 1.58 9.19
C HIS A 387 -2.83 2.39 10.44
N TRP A 388 -1.58 2.84 10.59
CA TRP A 388 -1.17 3.69 11.70
C TRP A 388 -1.96 5.01 11.69
N HIS A 389 -1.98 5.72 10.55
CA HIS A 389 -2.78 6.94 10.41
C HIS A 389 -4.31 6.71 10.38
N LEU A 390 -4.78 5.47 10.18
CA LEU A 390 -6.18 5.09 10.34
C LEU A 390 -6.57 4.93 11.83
N VAL A 391 -5.67 4.40 12.66
CA VAL A 391 -5.86 4.25 14.12
C VAL A 391 -5.62 5.58 14.84
N TYR A 392 -4.64 6.37 14.39
CA TYR A 392 -4.24 7.66 14.97
C TYR A 392 -4.45 8.85 14.00
N PRO A 393 -5.68 9.08 13.50
CA PRO A 393 -5.97 10.16 12.56
C PRO A 393 -5.81 11.53 13.22
N HIS A 394 -5.31 12.52 12.48
CA HIS A 394 -4.97 13.85 13.03
C HIS A 394 -6.14 14.83 13.13
N ASP A 395 -7.22 14.63 12.35
CA ASP A 395 -8.43 15.44 12.34
C ASP A 395 -9.68 14.55 12.24
N SER A 396 -10.55 14.59 13.26
CA SER A 396 -11.83 13.87 13.32
C SER A 396 -12.66 14.42 14.51
N ASN A 397 -13.56 13.62 15.08
CA ASN A 397 -14.13 13.87 16.40
C ASN A 397 -13.04 13.72 17.49
N ILE A 398 -13.11 14.50 18.58
CA ILE A 398 -12.09 14.46 19.65
C ILE A 398 -12.00 13.08 20.33
N THR A 399 -13.11 12.34 20.42
CA THR A 399 -13.14 10.96 20.95
C THR A 399 -12.41 9.94 20.07
N ILE A 400 -12.11 10.30 18.81
CA ILE A 400 -11.39 9.46 17.85
C ILE A 400 -9.90 9.84 17.81
N VAL A 401 -9.57 11.13 17.88
CA VAL A 401 -8.18 11.61 17.81
C VAL A 401 -7.45 11.54 19.15
N ASN A 402 -8.14 11.78 20.28
CA ASN A 402 -7.53 11.83 21.60
C ASN A 402 -7.23 10.42 22.16
N LYS A 403 -6.14 9.82 21.66
CA LYS A 403 -5.56 8.57 22.13
C LYS A 403 -4.30 8.84 22.96
N ASP A 404 -4.04 7.95 23.91
CA ASP A 404 -2.88 8.02 24.80
C ASP A 404 -1.56 8.19 24.03
N ARG A 405 -0.81 9.23 24.37
CA ARG A 405 0.56 9.54 23.89
C ARG A 405 0.72 9.49 22.36
N ARG A 406 -0.32 9.86 21.60
CA ARG A 406 -0.33 9.69 20.13
C ARG A 406 0.57 10.65 19.36
N GLY A 407 0.97 11.77 19.96
CA GLY A 407 1.98 12.68 19.42
C GLY A 407 3.40 12.15 19.65
N GLU A 408 3.66 11.55 20.81
CA GLU A 408 4.93 10.84 21.06
C GLU A 408 5.05 9.60 20.15
N LEU A 409 3.94 8.88 19.92
CA LEU A 409 3.90 7.76 19.00
C LEU A 409 4.05 8.21 17.53
N PHE A 410 3.53 9.38 17.16
CA PHE A 410 3.79 10.00 15.85
C PHE A 410 5.29 10.25 15.64
N TYR A 411 5.97 10.83 16.64
CA TYR A 411 7.43 10.94 16.64
C TYR A 411 8.09 9.56 16.51
N TYR A 412 7.77 8.64 17.42
CA TYR A 412 8.55 7.41 17.57
C TYR A 412 8.41 6.43 16.39
N MET A 413 7.20 6.25 15.87
CA MET A 413 6.97 5.39 14.70
C MET A 413 7.76 5.90 13.49
N HIS A 414 7.76 7.22 13.24
CA HIS A 414 8.55 7.81 12.17
C HIS A 414 10.06 7.80 12.47
N GLN A 415 10.50 8.05 13.71
CA GLN A 415 11.92 7.95 14.09
C GLN A 415 12.47 6.54 13.83
N GLN A 416 11.72 5.51 14.23
CA GLN A 416 12.09 4.11 14.00
C GLN A 416 12.06 3.72 12.52
N MET A 417 11.09 4.24 11.77
CA MET A 417 11.04 4.14 10.30
C MET A 417 12.27 4.76 9.64
N MET A 418 12.73 5.93 10.12
CA MET A 418 13.93 6.61 9.65
C MET A 418 15.22 5.88 10.03
N ALA A 419 15.32 5.33 11.24
CA ALA A 419 16.42 4.48 11.67
C ALA A 419 16.53 3.20 10.81
N ARG A 420 15.41 2.51 10.61
CA ARG A 420 15.31 1.33 9.73
C ARG A 420 15.71 1.67 8.29
N TYR A 421 15.17 2.73 7.70
CA TYR A 421 15.53 3.15 6.34
C TYR A 421 17.02 3.51 6.19
N ASN A 422 17.62 4.20 7.18
CA ASN A 422 19.05 4.49 7.17
C ASN A 422 19.92 3.22 7.22
N CYS A 423 19.53 2.20 7.99
CA CYS A 423 20.20 0.90 7.97
C CYS A 423 20.17 0.26 6.57
N GLU A 424 19.04 0.32 5.85
CA GLU A 424 18.95 -0.19 4.47
C GLU A 424 19.83 0.59 3.49
N ARG A 425 19.96 1.91 3.66
CA ARG A 425 20.87 2.73 2.85
C ARG A 425 22.32 2.27 3.01
N LEU A 426 22.77 2.10 4.26
CA LEU A 426 24.11 1.57 4.59
C LEU A 426 24.33 0.13 4.07
N CYS A 427 23.27 -0.70 4.05
CA CYS A 427 23.29 -2.02 3.42
C CYS A 427 23.53 -1.94 1.90
N ASN A 428 22.86 -1.04 1.19
CA ASN A 428 22.91 -0.94 -0.28
C ASN A 428 23.95 0.09 -0.81
N ARG A 429 24.95 0.43 0.02
CA ARG A 429 26.05 1.34 -0.32
C ARG A 429 25.56 2.74 -0.75
N LEU A 430 24.59 3.26 0.01
CA LEU A 430 24.12 4.64 0.00
C LEU A 430 24.44 5.28 1.35
N GLY A 431 24.71 6.58 1.40
CA GLY A 431 24.85 7.31 2.66
C GLY A 431 23.51 7.51 3.36
N ARG A 432 23.51 7.83 4.67
CA ARG A 432 22.33 8.27 5.41
C ARG A 432 21.59 9.38 4.67
N VAL A 433 20.28 9.43 4.87
CA VAL A 433 19.40 10.41 4.24
C VAL A 433 19.82 11.86 4.53
N LYS A 434 19.89 12.71 3.50
CA LYS A 434 20.09 14.15 3.69
C LYS A 434 18.76 14.79 4.08
N ARG A 435 18.71 15.50 5.22
CA ARG A 435 17.54 16.31 5.63
C ARG A 435 17.10 17.27 4.51
N PHE A 436 15.81 17.58 4.41
CA PHE A 436 15.28 18.60 3.51
C PHE A 436 14.98 19.87 4.29
N ILE A 437 16.01 20.70 4.49
CA ILE A 437 15.97 21.91 5.36
C ILE A 437 15.83 23.23 4.59
N ASN A 438 16.24 23.27 3.32
CA ASN A 438 16.05 24.42 2.44
C ASN A 438 15.01 24.06 1.38
N TRP A 439 13.83 24.67 1.49
CA TRP A 439 12.67 24.35 0.65
C TRP A 439 12.63 25.13 -0.66
N ARG A 440 13.57 26.06 -0.84
CA ARG A 440 13.74 26.88 -2.05
C ARG A 440 14.84 26.32 -2.98
N GLU A 441 15.57 25.29 -2.54
CA GLU A 441 16.51 24.52 -3.37
C GLU A 441 15.77 23.53 -4.31
N PRO A 442 16.31 23.23 -5.50
CA PRO A 442 15.84 22.14 -6.34
C PRO A 442 15.99 20.78 -5.65
N ILE A 443 14.94 19.96 -5.69
CA ILE A 443 14.93 18.59 -5.19
C ILE A 443 15.66 17.69 -6.21
N PRO A 444 16.84 17.11 -5.90
CA PRO A 444 17.56 16.28 -6.87
C PRO A 444 16.90 14.90 -7.06
N GLU A 445 16.26 14.34 -6.03
CA GLU A 445 15.62 13.02 -6.12
C GLU A 445 14.33 13.10 -6.94
N ALA A 446 14.32 12.45 -8.12
CA ALA A 446 13.10 12.27 -8.90
C ALA A 446 12.27 11.08 -8.39
N TYR A 447 10.97 11.06 -8.70
CA TYR A 447 10.17 9.85 -8.52
C TYR A 447 9.02 9.74 -9.52
N PHE A 448 8.91 8.56 -10.15
CA PHE A 448 7.93 8.25 -11.20
C PHE A 448 7.13 6.99 -10.81
N PRO A 449 6.00 7.13 -10.08
CA PRO A 449 5.41 6.03 -9.29
C PRO A 449 4.81 4.86 -10.10
N LYS A 450 4.53 5.02 -11.40
CA LYS A 450 3.88 4.02 -12.28
C LYS A 450 2.47 3.56 -11.86
N LEU A 451 1.90 4.10 -10.78
CA LEU A 451 0.54 3.85 -10.33
C LEU A 451 -0.47 4.62 -11.19
N ASP A 452 -1.64 4.02 -11.44
CA ASP A 452 -2.82 4.64 -12.07
C ASP A 452 -4.04 4.38 -11.16
N SER A 453 -4.70 5.42 -10.65
CA SER A 453 -5.88 5.25 -9.80
C SER A 453 -7.07 4.69 -10.58
N LEU A 454 -7.67 3.59 -10.10
CA LEU A 454 -8.87 2.99 -10.67
C LEU A 454 -10.13 3.79 -10.32
N VAL A 455 -10.16 4.44 -9.16
CA VAL A 455 -11.27 5.32 -8.75
C VAL A 455 -11.31 6.57 -9.62
N ALA A 456 -10.20 7.31 -9.71
CA ALA A 456 -10.14 8.60 -10.41
C ALA A 456 -9.76 8.50 -11.90
N SER A 457 -9.34 7.33 -12.37
CA SER A 457 -8.93 7.07 -13.76
C SER A 457 -7.73 7.90 -14.26
N ARG A 458 -6.92 8.44 -13.34
CA ARG A 458 -5.72 9.23 -13.63
C ARG A 458 -4.44 8.49 -13.22
N THR A 459 -3.34 8.78 -13.91
CA THR A 459 -1.98 8.52 -13.40
C THR A 459 -1.76 9.23 -12.08
N TRP A 460 -0.99 8.64 -11.16
CA TRP A 460 -0.38 9.42 -10.08
C TRP A 460 0.73 10.30 -10.67
N PRO A 461 0.72 11.63 -10.46
CA PRO A 461 1.76 12.52 -10.94
C PRO A 461 3.16 12.14 -10.44
N ALA A 462 4.17 12.45 -11.26
CA ALA A 462 5.58 12.21 -10.99
C ALA A 462 6.30 13.53 -10.65
N ARG A 463 7.36 13.44 -9.84
CA ARG A 463 8.28 14.57 -9.62
C ARG A 463 9.54 14.36 -10.47
N PRO A 464 9.85 15.25 -11.43
CA PRO A 464 11.12 15.20 -12.16
C PRO A 464 12.30 15.67 -11.30
N THR A 465 13.52 15.31 -11.69
CA THR A 465 14.78 15.85 -11.13
C THR A 465 14.78 17.38 -11.17
N GLY A 466 15.19 18.01 -10.07
CA GLY A 466 15.32 19.47 -9.99
C GLY A 466 13.99 20.22 -9.80
N ALA A 467 12.90 19.54 -9.44
CA ALA A 467 11.66 20.20 -9.06
C ALA A 467 11.87 21.10 -7.84
N VAL A 468 11.41 22.36 -7.90
CA VAL A 468 11.50 23.34 -6.80
C VAL A 468 10.11 23.54 -6.23
N LEU A 469 9.97 23.61 -4.90
CA LEU A 469 8.70 23.96 -4.28
C LEU A 469 8.28 25.39 -4.64
N ARG A 470 6.96 25.61 -4.63
CA ARG A 470 6.31 26.89 -4.93
C ARG A 470 5.14 27.06 -3.99
N ASP A 471 4.77 28.32 -3.79
CA ASP A 471 3.59 28.71 -3.01
C ASP A 471 2.34 28.08 -3.63
N VAL A 472 1.47 27.52 -2.80
CA VAL A 472 0.33 26.69 -3.21
C VAL A 472 -0.93 27.54 -3.18
N ASN A 473 -1.67 27.61 -4.30
CA ASN A 473 -2.88 28.41 -4.46
C ASN A 473 -3.98 27.56 -5.11
N ARG A 474 -4.44 26.54 -4.38
CA ARG A 474 -5.40 25.53 -4.86
C ARG A 474 -6.72 25.72 -4.16
N GLN A 475 -7.46 26.74 -4.60
CA GLN A 475 -8.79 27.09 -4.09
C GLN A 475 -9.76 25.89 -4.11
N VAL A 476 -9.66 25.00 -5.10
CA VAL A 476 -10.47 23.77 -5.19
C VAL A 476 -10.24 22.81 -4.02
N ASP A 477 -9.03 22.80 -3.44
CA ASP A 477 -8.61 21.93 -2.34
C ASP A 477 -8.71 22.63 -0.98
N GLU A 478 -9.13 23.90 -0.94
CA GLU A 478 -9.01 24.83 0.20
C GLU A 478 -7.57 24.94 0.74
N ALA A 479 -6.57 24.83 -0.15
CA ALA A 479 -5.15 24.86 0.19
C ALA A 479 -4.48 26.08 -0.45
N ASN A 480 -4.40 27.18 0.31
CA ASN A 480 -3.71 28.41 -0.07
C ASN A 480 -2.67 28.75 1.02
N PHE A 481 -1.37 28.66 0.71
CA PHE A 481 -0.28 28.96 1.65
C PHE A 481 1.06 29.16 0.93
N ASP A 482 1.93 29.98 1.52
CA ASP A 482 3.26 30.26 0.99
C ASP A 482 4.30 29.31 1.60
N ILE A 483 5.41 29.07 0.89
CA ILE A 483 6.59 28.40 1.46
C ILE A 483 7.15 29.20 2.66
N GLN A 484 6.89 30.51 2.69
CA GLN A 484 7.22 31.36 3.84
C GLN A 484 6.35 31.09 5.08
N ASP A 485 5.13 30.58 4.94
CA ASP A 485 4.33 30.17 6.10
C ASP A 485 4.94 28.95 6.79
N LEU A 486 5.44 27.98 6.01
CA LEU A 486 6.18 26.83 6.53
C LEU A 486 7.44 27.29 7.29
N GLU A 487 8.20 28.22 6.73
CA GLU A 487 9.42 28.77 7.35
C GLU A 487 9.08 29.45 8.70
N ARG A 488 8.00 30.24 8.72
CA ARG A 488 7.51 30.93 9.92
C ARG A 488 7.00 29.97 10.99
N TRP A 489 6.41 28.84 10.62
CA TRP A 489 5.98 27.80 11.56
C TRP A 489 7.17 27.04 12.15
N ARG A 490 8.15 26.63 11.31
CA ARG A 490 9.41 26.01 11.75
C ARG A 490 10.12 26.87 12.80
N ASP A 491 10.30 28.15 12.52
CA ASP A 491 11.09 29.04 13.38
C ASP A 491 10.41 29.25 14.75
N ARG A 492 9.07 29.34 14.79
CA ARG A 492 8.27 29.37 16.03
C ARG A 492 8.30 28.05 16.82
N ILE A 493 8.41 26.92 16.12
CA ILE A 493 8.53 25.60 16.76
C ILE A 493 9.91 25.48 17.44
N TYR A 494 10.99 25.87 16.76
CA TYR A 494 12.33 25.95 17.38
C TYR A 494 12.35 26.95 18.55
N GLU A 495 11.70 28.11 18.44
CA GLU A 495 11.58 29.07 19.57
C GLU A 495 10.88 28.44 20.79
N ALA A 496 9.79 27.69 20.58
CA ALA A 496 9.08 27.01 21.66
C ALA A 496 9.90 25.88 22.31
N ILE A 497 10.68 25.13 21.52
CA ILE A 497 11.63 24.13 22.02
C ILE A 497 12.71 24.80 22.88
N HIS A 498 13.42 25.80 22.33
CA HIS A 498 14.52 26.45 23.03
C HIS A 498 14.08 27.30 24.25
N THR A 499 12.82 27.73 24.31
CA THR A 499 12.22 28.38 25.49
C THR A 499 11.46 27.40 26.39
N GLY A 500 11.56 26.09 26.15
CA GLY A 500 10.99 25.01 26.96
C GLY A 500 9.47 25.09 27.15
N SER A 501 8.74 25.84 26.33
CA SER A 501 7.31 26.07 26.52
C SER A 501 6.58 26.51 25.25
N VAL A 502 5.36 26.03 25.08
CA VAL A 502 4.44 26.40 24.00
C VAL A 502 3.31 27.28 24.54
N ILE A 503 2.88 28.25 23.75
CA ILE A 503 1.75 29.15 24.05
C ILE A 503 0.45 28.59 23.47
N ASN A 504 -0.58 28.37 24.29
CA ASN A 504 -1.89 27.88 23.84
C ASN A 504 -2.80 28.98 23.27
N THR A 505 -4.02 28.64 22.83
CA THR A 505 -4.98 29.59 22.24
C THR A 505 -5.48 30.71 23.18
N LYS A 506 -5.27 30.61 24.50
CA LYS A 506 -5.58 31.66 25.48
C LYS A 506 -4.38 32.54 25.82
N GLY A 507 -3.18 32.21 25.34
CA GLY A 507 -1.93 32.85 25.76
C GLY A 507 -1.25 32.23 26.99
N GLU A 508 -1.77 31.12 27.54
CA GLU A 508 -1.15 30.41 28.65
C GLU A 508 0.09 29.64 28.15
N ARG A 509 1.22 29.69 28.88
CA ARG A 509 2.40 28.87 28.61
C ARG A 509 2.24 27.47 29.19
N ILE A 510 2.36 26.45 28.33
CA ILE A 510 2.44 25.03 28.68
C ILE A 510 3.92 24.63 28.59
N PRO A 511 4.55 24.11 29.67
CA PRO A 511 5.94 23.66 29.63
C PRO A 511 6.08 22.38 28.80
N LEU A 512 7.17 22.26 28.05
CA LEU A 512 7.56 21.03 27.35
C LEU A 512 8.28 20.10 28.34
N THR A 513 7.50 19.41 29.18
CA THR A 513 8.02 18.55 30.26
C THR A 513 8.78 17.34 29.72
N GLU A 514 9.61 16.73 30.56
CA GLU A 514 10.33 15.47 30.28
C GLU A 514 9.41 14.32 29.84
N LYS A 515 8.16 14.31 30.34
CA LYS A 515 7.16 13.26 30.10
C LYS A 515 6.25 13.60 28.92
N ASP A 516 5.66 14.79 28.93
CA ASP A 516 4.52 15.15 28.08
C ASP A 516 4.94 16.09 26.93
N GLY A 517 6.11 16.73 27.03
CA GLY A 517 6.59 17.71 26.04
C GLY A 517 6.75 17.14 24.63
N ILE A 518 7.23 15.89 24.51
CA ILE A 518 7.34 15.22 23.21
C ILE A 518 5.97 14.88 22.60
N ASP A 519 4.93 14.63 23.42
CA ASP A 519 3.57 14.40 22.92
C ASP A 519 2.89 15.70 22.47
N VAL A 520 3.02 16.75 23.27
CA VAL A 520 2.58 18.11 22.90
C VAL A 520 3.26 18.56 21.60
N LEU A 521 4.56 18.35 21.48
CA LEU A 521 5.34 18.68 20.28
C LEU A 521 4.93 17.82 19.08
N GLY A 522 4.67 16.52 19.27
CA GLY A 522 4.18 15.62 18.22
C GLY A 522 2.83 16.06 17.65
N ASN A 523 1.91 16.46 18.52
CA ASN A 523 0.62 17.04 18.12
C ASN A 523 0.77 18.41 17.43
N ILE A 524 1.82 19.19 17.75
CA ILE A 524 2.15 20.44 17.08
C ILE A 524 2.69 20.24 15.66
N LEU A 525 3.68 19.35 15.47
CA LEU A 525 4.36 19.23 14.18
C LEU A 525 3.48 18.63 13.08
N GLU A 526 2.69 17.61 13.41
CA GLU A 526 1.95 16.81 12.41
C GLU A 526 1.09 17.66 11.46
N SER A 527 0.18 18.53 11.88
CA SER A 527 -0.35 18.77 13.23
C SER A 527 -1.69 18.03 13.45
N SER A 528 -2.02 17.71 14.69
CA SER A 528 -3.33 17.17 15.07
C SER A 528 -4.27 18.25 15.61
N MET A 529 -5.56 17.93 15.70
CA MET A 529 -6.55 18.79 16.37
C MET A 529 -6.28 19.01 17.88
N LEU A 530 -5.32 18.27 18.46
CA LEU A 530 -4.88 18.40 19.85
C LEU A 530 -3.71 19.41 19.99
N SER A 531 -3.19 19.94 18.88
CA SER A 531 -2.20 21.02 18.90
C SER A 531 -2.71 22.21 19.72
N PRO A 532 -1.98 22.67 20.76
CA PRO A 532 -2.47 23.69 21.68
C PRO A 532 -2.66 25.06 21.03
N ASN A 533 -2.05 25.32 19.86
CA ASN A 533 -2.29 26.54 19.08
C ASN A 533 -1.88 26.41 17.59
N ARG A 534 -2.75 25.83 16.75
CA ARG A 534 -2.56 25.80 15.28
C ARG A 534 -2.38 27.19 14.63
N ASN A 535 -2.83 28.29 15.25
CA ASN A 535 -2.64 29.63 14.68
C ASN A 535 -1.20 30.15 14.85
N ILE A 536 -0.47 29.67 15.87
CA ILE A 536 0.95 29.99 16.07
C ILE A 536 1.84 29.00 15.31
N TYR A 537 1.66 27.70 15.53
CA TYR A 537 2.59 26.66 15.04
C TYR A 537 2.17 25.99 13.72
N GLY A 538 0.96 26.26 13.22
CA GLY A 538 0.52 25.80 11.90
C GLY A 538 0.18 24.31 11.82
N ASP A 539 0.49 23.74 10.66
CA ASP A 539 0.20 22.35 10.27
C ASP A 539 1.38 21.78 9.45
N LEU A 540 2.60 21.96 9.98
CA LEU A 540 3.86 21.94 9.24
C LEU A 540 4.10 20.66 8.44
N HIS A 541 4.08 19.48 9.07
CA HIS A 541 4.34 18.20 8.40
C HIS A 541 3.32 17.94 7.27
N ASN A 542 2.02 18.12 7.55
CA ASN A 542 0.93 17.94 6.59
C ASN A 542 1.02 18.89 5.40
N PHE A 543 1.38 20.15 5.63
CA PHE A 543 1.50 21.15 4.56
C PHE A 543 2.80 20.97 3.75
N GLY A 544 3.87 20.43 4.34
CA GLY A 544 5.02 19.93 3.60
C GLY A 544 4.66 18.79 2.63
N HIS A 545 3.84 17.83 3.08
CA HIS A 545 3.26 16.80 2.20
C HIS A 545 2.38 17.39 1.08
N MET A 546 1.60 18.44 1.37
CA MET A 546 0.85 19.18 0.33
C MET A 546 1.76 19.83 -0.71
N ALA A 547 2.78 20.59 -0.29
CA ALA A 547 3.72 21.25 -1.20
C ALA A 547 4.49 20.24 -2.06
N LEU A 548 5.03 19.18 -1.44
CA LEU A 548 5.78 18.12 -2.12
C LEU A 548 4.93 17.31 -3.10
N SER A 549 3.64 17.10 -2.80
CA SER A 549 2.73 16.36 -3.68
C SER A 549 2.15 17.20 -4.82
N THR A 550 2.00 18.51 -4.63
CA THR A 550 1.43 19.44 -5.64
C THR A 550 2.47 20.22 -6.44
N VAL A 551 3.78 20.01 -6.20
CA VAL A 551 4.93 20.71 -6.85
C VAL A 551 4.88 20.82 -8.38
N HIS A 552 4.13 19.95 -9.07
CA HIS A 552 3.98 19.93 -10.52
C HIS A 552 2.78 20.74 -11.06
N ASP A 553 1.83 21.11 -10.19
CA ASP A 553 0.61 21.88 -10.48
C ASP A 553 0.14 22.67 -9.22
N PRO A 554 0.98 23.56 -8.66
CA PRO A 554 0.76 24.16 -7.33
C PRO A 554 -0.37 25.19 -7.28
N ASP A 555 -0.91 25.62 -8.42
CA ASP A 555 -2.04 26.56 -8.54
C ASP A 555 -3.21 25.99 -9.37
N HIS A 556 -3.23 24.67 -9.57
CA HIS A 556 -4.27 23.94 -10.31
C HIS A 556 -4.45 24.32 -11.80
N ARG A 557 -3.54 25.12 -12.39
CA ARG A 557 -3.62 25.58 -13.79
C ARG A 557 -3.64 24.43 -14.81
N HIS A 558 -3.11 23.26 -14.46
CA HIS A 558 -3.08 22.07 -15.31
C HIS A 558 -4.19 21.06 -14.97
N LEU A 559 -5.07 21.39 -14.02
CA LEU A 559 -6.16 20.55 -13.55
C LEU A 559 -5.70 19.16 -13.05
N GLU A 560 -4.49 19.07 -12.50
CA GLU A 560 -3.94 17.85 -11.92
C GLU A 560 -4.16 17.77 -10.39
N SER A 561 -3.88 16.59 -9.85
CA SER A 561 -4.07 16.25 -8.44
C SER A 561 -2.73 16.11 -7.72
N PHE A 562 -2.73 15.64 -6.48
CA PHE A 562 -1.52 15.35 -5.72
C PHE A 562 -0.77 14.11 -6.27
N GLY A 563 0.56 14.16 -6.25
CA GLY A 563 1.43 12.99 -6.40
C GLY A 563 1.43 12.10 -5.14
N VAL A 564 2.21 11.01 -5.14
CA VAL A 564 2.17 9.97 -4.08
C VAL A 564 2.41 10.47 -2.65
N MET A 565 3.14 11.57 -2.46
CA MET A 565 3.30 12.23 -1.16
C MET A 565 1.96 12.69 -0.54
N GLY A 566 0.90 12.81 -1.34
CA GLY A 566 -0.42 13.25 -0.92
C GLY A 566 -1.34 12.14 -0.38
N ASP A 567 -0.89 10.91 -0.21
CA ASP A 567 -1.70 9.81 0.35
C ASP A 567 -0.83 8.88 1.22
N ASN A 568 -1.29 8.59 2.44
CA ASN A 568 -0.56 7.79 3.42
C ASN A 568 -0.31 6.35 2.93
N ALA A 569 -1.15 5.82 2.04
CA ALA A 569 -0.94 4.51 1.43
C ALA A 569 0.13 4.50 0.31
N THR A 570 0.69 5.66 -0.07
CA THR A 570 1.70 5.76 -1.14
C THR A 570 2.91 6.66 -0.83
N ALA A 571 2.84 7.53 0.18
CA ALA A 571 3.88 8.53 0.47
C ALA A 571 5.28 7.92 0.66
N MET A 572 5.38 6.82 1.42
CA MET A 572 6.65 6.11 1.65
C MET A 572 7.33 5.58 0.38
N ARG A 573 6.60 5.45 -0.73
CA ARG A 573 7.19 5.05 -2.01
C ARG A 573 8.20 6.07 -2.53
N ASP A 574 8.08 7.33 -2.16
CA ASP A 574 8.89 8.43 -2.70
C ASP A 574 10.18 8.66 -1.89
N PRO A 575 11.37 8.72 -2.49
CA PRO A 575 12.61 9.11 -1.80
C PRO A 575 12.53 10.43 -1.01
N ILE A 576 11.67 11.38 -1.41
CA ILE A 576 11.53 12.67 -0.70
C ILE A 576 10.82 12.55 0.64
N PHE A 577 9.99 11.50 0.84
CA PHE A 577 9.34 11.21 2.12
C PHE A 577 10.36 11.16 3.25
N TYR A 578 11.42 10.38 3.04
CA TYR A 578 12.51 10.18 3.99
C TYR A 578 13.30 11.46 4.25
N ARG A 579 13.47 12.32 3.24
CA ARG A 579 14.17 13.60 3.42
C ARG A 579 13.34 14.62 4.19
N TRP A 580 12.01 14.57 4.03
CA TRP A 580 11.05 15.35 4.83
C TRP A 580 10.98 14.83 6.26
N HIS A 581 10.76 13.53 6.46
CA HIS A 581 10.73 12.91 7.78
C HIS A 581 12.09 12.97 8.51
N ALA A 582 13.22 13.00 7.80
CA ALA A 582 14.53 13.30 8.41
C ALA A 582 14.67 14.76 8.91
N PHE A 583 13.89 15.71 8.38
CA PHE A 583 13.80 17.05 8.96
C PHE A 583 12.81 17.08 10.14
N ILE A 584 11.68 16.37 10.04
CA ILE A 584 10.68 16.29 11.12
C ILE A 584 11.25 15.58 12.36
N ASP A 585 11.93 14.43 12.20
CA ASP A 585 12.66 13.75 13.28
C ASP A 585 13.71 14.67 13.91
N ASP A 586 14.50 15.38 13.10
CA ASP A 586 15.53 16.31 13.57
C ASP A 586 14.97 17.46 14.44
N VAL A 587 13.79 18.00 14.15
CA VAL A 587 13.09 18.95 15.05
C VAL A 587 12.66 18.27 16.37
N PHE A 588 12.28 16.99 16.36
CA PHE A 588 12.04 16.24 17.60
C PHE A 588 13.34 15.91 18.35
N GLN A 589 14.45 15.67 17.65
CA GLN A 589 15.76 15.44 18.26
C GLN A 589 16.29 16.69 18.98
N GLU A 590 16.12 17.89 18.41
CA GLU A 590 16.46 19.15 19.10
C GLU A 590 15.70 19.29 20.43
N HIS A 591 14.42 18.86 20.52
CA HIS A 591 13.72 18.76 21.81
C HIS A 591 14.29 17.66 22.72
N LYS A 592 14.49 16.44 22.20
CA LYS A 592 15.08 15.33 22.97
C LYS A 592 16.46 15.64 23.55
N ASP A 593 17.24 16.48 22.88
CA ASP A 593 18.57 16.92 23.32
C ASP A 593 18.51 18.04 24.38
N THR A 594 17.36 18.68 24.61
CA THR A 594 17.13 19.55 25.79
C THR A 594 16.81 18.77 27.08
N LEU A 595 16.43 17.48 26.97
CA LEU A 595 15.99 16.69 28.12
C LEU A 595 17.16 16.29 29.04
N PRO A 596 16.90 16.13 30.36
CA PRO A 596 17.90 15.60 31.27
C PRO A 596 18.34 14.19 30.85
N LYS A 597 19.65 13.99 30.82
CA LYS A 597 20.31 12.70 30.56
C LYS A 597 19.86 11.70 31.62
N TYR A 598 19.57 10.46 31.20
CA TYR A 598 19.21 9.41 32.15
C TYR A 598 20.35 9.13 33.14
N THR A 599 20.04 9.07 34.42
CA THR A 599 21.03 8.81 35.49
C THR A 599 21.49 7.34 35.49
N VAL A 600 22.33 6.93 36.46
CA VAL A 600 22.65 5.50 36.61
C VAL A 600 21.46 4.76 37.21
N GLU A 601 20.82 5.36 38.20
CA GLU A 601 19.68 4.82 38.96
C GLU A 601 18.43 4.65 38.08
N GLN A 602 18.23 5.55 37.12
CA GLN A 602 17.13 5.43 36.14
C GLN A 602 17.35 4.30 35.13
N LEU A 603 18.60 3.90 34.86
CA LEU A 603 18.98 2.93 33.83
C LEU A 603 19.30 1.53 34.37
N ASP A 604 19.88 1.43 35.56
CA ASP A 604 20.25 0.15 36.19
C ASP A 604 19.03 -0.59 36.77
N PHE A 605 19.18 -1.87 37.09
CA PHE A 605 18.16 -2.67 37.76
C PHE A 605 18.83 -3.45 38.88
N LEU A 606 18.81 -2.89 40.09
CA LEU A 606 19.72 -3.29 41.16
C LEU A 606 19.65 -4.80 41.48
N GLY A 607 20.80 -5.45 41.34
CA GLY A 607 20.98 -6.89 41.55
C GLY A 607 20.65 -7.77 40.34
N VAL A 608 20.17 -7.21 39.23
CA VAL A 608 19.89 -7.96 37.98
C VAL A 608 21.02 -7.72 36.97
N GLU A 609 21.71 -8.79 36.58
CA GLU A 609 22.93 -8.73 35.77
C GLU A 609 22.84 -9.65 34.54
N ILE A 610 23.05 -9.12 33.33
CA ILE A 610 23.03 -9.95 32.11
C ILE A 610 24.40 -10.61 31.91
N ALA A 611 24.47 -11.91 32.19
CA ALA A 611 25.67 -12.73 32.05
C ALA A 611 26.06 -12.93 30.57
N ASP A 612 25.10 -13.32 29.72
CA ASP A 612 25.33 -13.56 28.29
C ASP A 612 24.10 -13.23 27.42
N ILE A 613 24.35 -12.90 26.15
CA ILE A 613 23.31 -12.81 25.10
C ILE A 613 23.76 -13.51 23.83
N LYS A 614 22.91 -14.41 23.32
CA LYS A 614 23.13 -15.16 22.10
C LYS A 614 21.92 -15.04 21.18
N LEU A 615 22.17 -14.82 19.89
CA LEU A 615 21.18 -14.98 18.82
C LEU A 615 21.50 -16.28 18.08
N THR A 616 20.50 -17.09 17.73
CA THR A 616 20.70 -18.34 16.98
C THR A 616 19.74 -18.45 15.79
N THR A 617 20.28 -18.74 14.61
CA THR A 617 19.52 -18.90 13.35
C THR A 617 20.04 -20.13 12.61
N ASN A 618 19.22 -21.18 12.46
CA ASN A 618 19.63 -22.48 11.90
C ASN A 618 20.97 -22.96 12.48
N ASP A 619 21.03 -23.03 13.82
CA ASP A 619 22.20 -23.36 14.65
C ASP A 619 23.43 -22.42 14.53
N GLN A 620 23.43 -21.46 13.62
CA GLN A 620 24.50 -20.46 13.51
C GLN A 620 24.35 -19.39 14.61
N PRO A 621 25.38 -19.17 15.46
CA PRO A 621 25.36 -18.13 16.47
C PRO A 621 25.60 -16.75 15.84
N ASN A 622 24.81 -15.77 16.27
CA ASN A 622 24.97 -14.34 15.98
C ASN A 622 25.01 -13.96 14.49
N VAL A 623 24.39 -14.79 13.64
CA VAL A 623 24.18 -14.51 12.21
C VAL A 623 22.67 -14.39 11.95
N LEU A 624 22.25 -13.29 11.32
CA LEU A 624 20.89 -13.11 10.83
C LEU A 624 20.88 -13.33 9.31
N ASN A 625 20.07 -14.28 8.82
CA ASN A 625 20.00 -14.63 7.41
C ASN A 625 18.75 -14.02 6.76
N THR A 626 18.93 -13.36 5.62
CA THR A 626 17.88 -12.68 4.87
C THR A 626 17.91 -13.08 3.40
N PHE A 627 16.75 -13.06 2.74
CA PHE A 627 16.57 -13.56 1.37
C PHE A 627 15.35 -12.90 0.69
N TRP A 628 15.08 -13.24 -0.57
CA TRP A 628 13.83 -12.87 -1.24
C TRP A 628 12.78 -13.95 -1.05
N THR A 629 11.53 -13.58 -0.75
CA THR A 629 10.38 -14.49 -0.82
C THR A 629 9.44 -14.03 -1.93
N GLU A 630 8.86 -14.99 -2.65
CA GLU A 630 7.72 -14.76 -3.54
C GLU A 630 6.42 -15.20 -2.86
N SER A 631 5.43 -14.31 -2.89
CA SER A 631 4.10 -14.49 -2.29
C SER A 631 3.01 -14.13 -3.30
N GLU A 632 1.81 -14.69 -3.17
CA GLU A 632 0.67 -14.45 -4.07
C GLU A 632 -0.46 -13.62 -3.41
N MET A 633 -1.24 -12.89 -4.23
CA MET A 633 -2.38 -12.04 -3.80
C MET A 633 -3.50 -12.08 -4.85
N ASP A 634 -4.77 -12.10 -4.44
CA ASP A 634 -5.93 -12.09 -5.35
C ASP A 634 -6.53 -10.69 -5.54
N LEU A 635 -6.47 -10.16 -6.76
CA LEU A 635 -6.99 -8.83 -7.11
C LEU A 635 -8.51 -8.75 -7.24
N SER A 636 -9.21 -9.89 -7.34
CA SER A 636 -10.65 -9.92 -7.65
C SER A 636 -11.55 -9.42 -6.51
N TYR A 637 -10.98 -9.19 -5.33
CA TYR A 637 -11.62 -8.56 -4.17
C TYR A 637 -11.90 -7.06 -4.41
N GLY A 638 -10.88 -6.28 -4.81
CA GLY A 638 -10.99 -4.83 -5.01
C GLY A 638 -11.34 -4.42 -6.44
N VAL A 639 -10.99 -5.25 -7.43
CA VAL A 639 -11.13 -4.92 -8.85
C VAL A 639 -12.21 -5.78 -9.50
N ASP A 640 -13.16 -5.14 -10.18
CA ASP A 640 -14.03 -5.84 -11.12
C ASP A 640 -13.31 -6.11 -12.45
N PHE A 641 -13.50 -7.33 -12.95
CA PHE A 641 -13.01 -7.80 -14.24
C PHE A 641 -14.12 -8.38 -15.14
N LYS A 642 -15.40 -8.21 -14.77
CA LYS A 642 -16.62 -8.80 -15.36
C LYS A 642 -16.72 -10.32 -15.26
N ALA A 643 -15.64 -11.06 -15.49
CA ALA A 643 -15.58 -12.48 -15.17
C ALA A 643 -15.35 -12.66 -13.66
N HIS A 644 -16.03 -13.65 -13.07
CA HIS A 644 -15.84 -14.04 -11.68
C HIS A 644 -14.61 -14.98 -11.52
N GLY A 645 -14.32 -15.36 -10.27
CA GLY A 645 -13.17 -16.18 -9.88
C GLY A 645 -11.89 -15.37 -9.68
N PRO A 646 -10.89 -15.94 -8.96
CA PRO A 646 -9.68 -15.24 -8.56
C PRO A 646 -8.82 -14.75 -9.73
N ILE A 647 -8.04 -13.69 -9.48
CA ILE A 647 -7.00 -13.16 -10.36
C ILE A 647 -5.74 -12.99 -9.50
N ARG A 648 -4.90 -14.03 -9.47
CA ARG A 648 -3.68 -14.05 -8.65
C ARG A 648 -2.56 -13.23 -9.29
N VAL A 649 -1.86 -12.45 -8.48
CA VAL A 649 -0.55 -11.85 -8.79
C VAL A 649 0.51 -12.44 -7.88
N ARG A 650 1.76 -12.57 -8.34
CA ARG A 650 2.92 -12.92 -7.51
C ARG A 650 3.81 -11.70 -7.32
N PHE A 651 4.31 -11.47 -6.13
CA PHE A 651 5.22 -10.36 -5.84
C PHE A 651 6.41 -10.84 -4.99
N THR A 652 7.59 -10.28 -5.26
CA THR A 652 8.81 -10.57 -4.50
C THR A 652 9.02 -9.51 -3.42
N HIS A 653 9.25 -9.93 -2.18
CA HIS A 653 9.60 -9.06 -1.04
C HIS A 653 10.83 -9.58 -0.29
N LEU A 654 11.44 -8.75 0.56
CA LEU A 654 12.49 -9.21 1.49
C LEU A 654 11.87 -10.15 2.53
N ASN A 655 12.65 -11.09 3.06
CA ASN A 655 12.27 -11.92 4.18
C ASN A 655 13.51 -12.32 5.01
N HIS A 656 13.31 -12.88 6.20
CA HIS A 656 14.37 -13.36 7.08
C HIS A 656 14.08 -14.80 7.58
N THR A 657 15.14 -15.55 7.92
CA THR A 657 14.99 -16.83 8.62
C THR A 657 14.53 -16.56 10.06
N GLU A 658 13.62 -17.36 10.60
CA GLU A 658 13.27 -17.27 12.03
C GLU A 658 14.50 -17.51 12.92
N PHE A 659 14.52 -16.84 14.08
CA PHE A 659 15.66 -16.88 14.99
C PHE A 659 15.24 -16.78 16.45
N LEU A 660 16.12 -17.26 17.33
CA LEU A 660 15.92 -17.30 18.77
C LEU A 660 16.91 -16.35 19.46
N TYR A 661 16.41 -15.48 20.33
CA TYR A 661 17.22 -14.84 21.37
C TYR A 661 17.32 -15.79 22.57
N THR A 662 18.52 -15.96 23.10
CA THR A 662 18.78 -16.56 24.40
C THR A 662 19.51 -15.53 25.26
N ILE A 663 18.93 -15.19 26.42
CA ILE A 663 19.48 -14.22 27.37
C ILE A 663 19.69 -14.95 28.69
N VAL A 664 20.92 -14.94 29.21
CA VAL A 664 21.26 -15.48 30.53
C VAL A 664 21.41 -14.31 31.48
N VAL A 665 20.56 -14.26 32.52
CA VAL A 665 20.51 -13.17 33.49
C VAL A 665 20.52 -13.72 34.91
N ASN A 666 21.36 -13.15 35.77
CA ASN A 666 21.47 -13.49 37.18
C ASN A 666 20.71 -12.45 38.02
N ASN A 667 19.71 -12.89 38.78
CA ASN A 667 19.06 -12.09 39.80
C ASN A 667 19.73 -12.37 41.15
N ARG A 668 20.64 -11.49 41.55
CA ARG A 668 21.38 -11.53 42.82
C ARG A 668 20.53 -11.13 44.05
N ASN A 669 19.24 -10.79 43.86
CA ASN A 669 18.31 -10.53 44.96
C ASN A 669 17.76 -11.85 45.53
N ASN A 670 17.40 -11.86 46.81
CA ASN A 670 16.78 -13.02 47.48
C ASN A 670 15.31 -13.27 47.07
N GLU A 671 14.71 -12.37 46.30
CA GLU A 671 13.29 -12.38 45.92
C GLU A 671 13.11 -12.32 44.40
N PRO A 672 12.01 -12.87 43.85
CA PRO A 672 11.71 -12.75 42.43
C PRO A 672 11.49 -11.28 42.03
N ARG A 673 12.15 -10.82 40.96
CA ARG A 673 12.02 -9.45 40.43
C ARG A 673 11.36 -9.49 39.05
N LYS A 674 10.39 -8.61 38.80
CA LYS A 674 9.77 -8.44 37.47
C LYS A 674 10.51 -7.33 36.72
N GLY A 675 10.83 -7.57 35.45
CA GLY A 675 11.52 -6.60 34.58
C GLY A 675 10.97 -6.58 33.16
N THR A 676 11.36 -5.58 32.39
CA THR A 676 11.03 -5.47 30.96
C THR A 676 12.28 -5.69 30.12
N VAL A 677 12.30 -6.77 29.35
CA VAL A 677 13.32 -7.03 28.34
C VAL A 677 13.08 -6.07 27.17
N ARG A 678 14.13 -5.33 26.79
CA ARG A 678 14.13 -4.38 25.68
C ARG A 678 15.27 -4.75 24.73
N ILE A 679 14.97 -5.05 23.47
CA ILE A 679 15.93 -5.54 22.49
C ILE A 679 16.02 -4.57 21.31
N PHE A 680 17.24 -4.13 21.00
CA PHE A 680 17.55 -3.26 19.87
C PHE A 680 18.70 -3.84 19.03
N ILE A 681 18.74 -3.51 17.74
CA ILE A 681 19.97 -3.64 16.94
C ILE A 681 20.35 -2.28 16.32
N GLY A 682 21.64 -2.00 16.21
CA GLY A 682 22.14 -0.78 15.56
C GLY A 682 23.32 -1.07 14.64
N PRO A 683 23.54 -0.28 13.57
CA PRO A 683 24.70 -0.45 12.69
C PRO A 683 25.99 -0.13 13.47
N LYS A 684 27.04 -0.94 13.26
CA LYS A 684 28.32 -0.75 13.97
C LYS A 684 29.18 0.37 13.36
N GLU A 685 29.13 0.49 12.04
CA GLU A 685 30.04 1.27 11.21
C GLU A 685 29.25 2.21 10.28
N ASP A 686 29.80 3.39 10.01
CA ASP A 686 29.21 4.45 9.19
C ASP A 686 29.44 4.24 7.67
N GLU A 687 29.07 5.25 6.86
CA GLU A 687 29.27 5.26 5.41
C GLU A 687 30.71 4.99 4.94
N ARG A 688 31.68 5.28 5.81
CA ARG A 688 33.12 5.23 5.54
C ARG A 688 33.77 3.97 6.14
N GLY A 689 32.98 3.12 6.82
CA GLY A 689 33.50 2.00 7.61
C GLY A 689 34.05 2.41 8.98
N MET A 690 33.80 3.64 9.45
CA MET A 690 34.27 4.10 10.76
C MET A 690 33.25 3.74 11.84
N PRO A 691 33.67 3.25 13.04
CA PRO A 691 32.76 2.98 14.13
C PRO A 691 31.98 4.23 14.56
N PHE A 692 30.68 4.09 14.81
CA PHE A 692 29.85 5.18 15.32
C PHE A 692 30.20 5.55 16.77
N THR A 693 30.06 6.84 17.13
CA THR A 693 29.95 7.25 18.54
C THR A 693 28.52 7.01 19.06
N TYR A 694 28.34 6.93 20.39
CA TYR A 694 27.01 6.71 20.97
C TYR A 694 25.96 7.70 20.45
N SER A 695 26.23 9.02 20.50
CA SER A 695 25.27 10.04 20.05
C SER A 695 24.95 9.99 18.55
N GLN A 696 25.80 9.36 17.73
CA GLN A 696 25.50 9.08 16.32
C GLN A 696 24.72 7.77 16.14
N GLN A 697 24.94 6.78 17.02
CA GLN A 697 24.31 5.47 16.96
C GLN A 697 22.92 5.44 17.60
N LYS A 698 22.64 6.29 18.61
CA LYS A 698 21.36 6.29 19.36
C LYS A 698 20.14 6.37 18.42
N ASN A 699 20.18 7.30 17.46
CA ASN A 699 19.12 7.51 16.47
C ASN A 699 19.12 6.47 15.32
N LEU A 700 19.98 5.46 15.39
CA LEU A 700 20.06 4.32 14.46
C LEU A 700 19.79 2.98 15.17
N MET A 701 19.49 2.99 16.48
CA MET A 701 19.01 1.81 17.20
C MET A 701 17.57 1.53 16.82
N ILE A 702 17.33 0.38 16.19
CA ILE A 702 15.99 -0.08 15.82
C ILE A 702 15.47 -1.06 16.88
N GLU A 703 14.27 -0.80 17.40
CA GLU A 703 13.57 -1.69 18.32
C GLU A 703 13.23 -2.99 17.59
N MET A 704 13.56 -4.11 18.23
CA MET A 704 13.36 -5.46 17.68
C MET A 704 12.36 -6.27 18.51
N ASP A 705 12.29 -6.05 19.83
CA ASP A 705 11.29 -6.63 20.71
C ASP A 705 11.26 -5.92 22.08
N LYS A 706 10.12 -5.97 22.75
CA LYS A 706 9.90 -5.44 24.11
C LYS A 706 8.83 -6.24 24.83
N PHE A 707 9.17 -6.89 25.95
CA PHE A 707 8.27 -7.78 26.70
C PHE A 707 8.64 -7.88 28.19
N ALA A 708 7.65 -8.17 29.04
CA ALA A 708 7.86 -8.35 30.48
C ALA A 708 8.30 -9.79 30.82
N VAL A 709 9.11 -9.93 31.86
CA VAL A 709 9.60 -11.22 32.39
C VAL A 709 9.66 -11.20 33.92
N THR A 710 9.49 -12.36 34.55
CA THR A 710 9.71 -12.56 36.00
C THR A 710 10.99 -13.35 36.21
N LEU A 711 11.96 -12.79 36.92
CA LEU A 711 13.26 -13.38 37.22
C LEU A 711 13.24 -13.98 38.63
N GLN A 712 13.43 -15.30 38.75
CA GLN A 712 13.62 -15.97 40.03
C GLN A 712 15.01 -15.63 40.61
N PRO A 713 15.25 -15.77 41.93
CA PRO A 713 16.60 -15.65 42.49
C PRO A 713 17.60 -16.60 41.81
N GLY A 714 18.82 -16.11 41.51
CA GLY A 714 19.86 -16.84 40.80
C GLY A 714 19.80 -16.71 39.27
N GLU A 715 20.35 -17.70 38.56
CA GLU A 715 20.42 -17.70 37.10
C GLU A 715 19.07 -18.01 36.46
N ASN A 716 18.68 -17.19 35.49
CA ASN A 716 17.50 -17.36 34.65
C ASN A 716 17.94 -17.41 33.17
N LYS A 717 17.41 -18.36 32.41
CA LYS A 717 17.58 -18.44 30.96
C LYS A 717 16.28 -18.04 30.28
N ILE A 718 16.27 -16.90 29.60
CA ILE A 718 15.13 -16.41 28.83
C ILE A 718 15.34 -16.82 27.37
N GLU A 719 14.31 -17.43 26.77
CA GLU A 719 14.27 -17.76 25.34
C GLU A 719 13.08 -17.05 24.68
N ARG A 720 13.30 -16.45 23.51
CA ARG A 720 12.32 -15.59 22.83
C ARG A 720 12.50 -15.67 21.32
N LYS A 721 11.43 -15.96 20.57
CA LYS A 721 11.47 -16.12 19.11
C LYS A 721 11.23 -14.80 18.38
N SER A 722 11.83 -14.67 17.20
CA SER A 722 11.62 -13.53 16.30
C SER A 722 10.16 -13.32 15.86
N THR A 723 9.34 -14.37 15.93
CA THR A 723 7.91 -14.38 15.58
C THR A 723 6.99 -13.90 16.69
N GLU A 724 7.51 -13.68 17.91
CA GLU A 724 6.73 -13.17 19.05
C GLU A 724 6.90 -11.67 19.28
N SER A 725 7.66 -10.98 18.42
CA SER A 725 8.06 -9.57 18.59
C SER A 725 6.86 -8.64 18.76
N SER A 726 6.92 -7.77 19.77
CA SER A 726 5.91 -6.72 19.98
C SER A 726 5.97 -5.58 18.96
N VAL A 727 6.95 -5.57 18.06
CA VAL A 727 7.08 -4.58 16.96
C VAL A 727 6.24 -4.98 15.74
N THR A 728 6.05 -6.28 15.51
CA THR A 728 5.55 -6.81 14.23
C THR A 728 4.15 -7.41 14.28
N ILE A 729 3.56 -7.60 13.11
CA ILE A 729 2.39 -8.46 12.87
C ILE A 729 2.74 -9.61 11.90
N PRO A 730 2.15 -10.81 12.06
CA PRO A 730 2.36 -11.94 11.16
C PRO A 730 2.01 -11.62 9.70
N PHE A 731 2.66 -12.33 8.77
CA PHE A 731 2.44 -12.15 7.32
C PHE A 731 0.95 -12.25 6.95
N LYS A 732 0.23 -13.26 7.46
CA LYS A 732 -1.21 -13.47 7.25
C LYS A 732 -2.13 -12.34 7.72
N ASN A 733 -1.69 -11.50 8.67
CA ASN A 733 -2.44 -10.30 9.07
C ASN A 733 -2.32 -9.18 8.01
N THR A 734 -1.22 -9.17 7.26
CA THR A 734 -0.95 -8.20 6.18
C THR A 734 -1.52 -8.69 4.84
N PHE A 735 -1.41 -9.99 4.58
CA PHE A 735 -1.87 -10.68 3.38
C PHE A 735 -2.64 -11.95 3.77
N PRO A 736 -3.98 -11.90 3.90
CA PRO A 736 -4.78 -13.07 4.23
C PRO A 736 -4.60 -14.21 3.21
N ASP A 737 -4.56 -15.44 3.71
CA ASP A 737 -4.31 -16.64 2.91
C ASP A 737 -5.34 -16.84 1.79
N LEU A 738 -4.88 -17.31 0.62
CA LEU A 738 -5.71 -17.35 -0.59
C LEU A 738 -6.83 -18.39 -0.55
N ASP A 739 -6.61 -19.48 0.19
CA ASP A 739 -7.55 -20.58 0.32
C ASP A 739 -8.35 -20.50 1.64
N ASP A 740 -7.88 -19.72 2.62
CA ASP A 740 -8.61 -19.44 3.85
C ASP A 740 -9.68 -18.35 3.60
N LYS A 741 -10.77 -18.79 2.95
CA LYS A 741 -12.12 -18.22 3.01
C LYS A 741 -12.17 -16.73 3.44
N ARG A 742 -11.71 -15.82 2.56
CA ARG A 742 -11.79 -14.33 2.63
C ARG A 742 -12.59 -13.77 3.84
N PRO A 743 -12.10 -12.76 4.59
CA PRO A 743 -12.57 -12.33 5.95
C PRO A 743 -14.07 -11.99 6.14
N ILE A 744 -14.82 -12.04 5.05
CA ILE A 744 -16.27 -12.10 4.88
C ILE A 744 -16.91 -13.36 5.52
N ASN A 745 -16.16 -14.46 5.72
CA ASN A 745 -16.72 -15.72 6.24
C ASN A 745 -16.66 -15.78 7.77
N GLY A 746 -17.81 -15.60 8.42
CA GLY A 746 -17.99 -15.81 9.87
C GLY A 746 -17.94 -17.27 10.32
N ASP A 747 -16.94 -18.04 9.90
CA ASP A 747 -16.48 -19.18 10.70
C ASP A 747 -15.81 -18.60 11.95
N SER A 748 -16.36 -18.88 13.13
CA SER A 748 -16.02 -18.23 14.40
C SER A 748 -14.67 -18.66 15.00
N SER A 749 -13.71 -19.00 14.14
CA SER A 749 -12.33 -19.39 14.45
C SER A 749 -11.30 -18.36 13.98
N VAL A 750 -11.71 -17.29 13.28
CA VAL A 750 -10.85 -16.11 13.09
C VAL A 750 -10.63 -15.49 14.46
N SER A 751 -9.40 -15.60 14.98
CA SER A 751 -9.12 -15.27 16.39
C SER A 751 -9.24 -13.77 16.68
N SER A 752 -9.42 -13.46 17.97
CA SER A 752 -9.48 -12.10 18.52
C SER A 752 -8.20 -11.25 18.36
N ASP A 753 -7.23 -11.73 17.58
CA ASP A 753 -5.85 -11.25 17.56
C ASP A 753 -5.45 -10.63 16.21
N PHE A 754 -6.44 -10.37 15.35
CA PHE A 754 -6.24 -9.73 14.05
C PHE A 754 -5.92 -8.22 14.20
N CYS A 755 -4.72 -7.91 14.68
CA CYS A 755 -4.14 -6.57 14.59
C CYS A 755 -3.83 -6.25 13.13
N SER A 756 -4.46 -5.22 12.57
CA SER A 756 -4.16 -4.68 11.23
C SER A 756 -3.05 -3.62 11.23
N CYS A 757 -2.70 -3.09 12.41
CA CYS A 757 -1.57 -2.17 12.60
C CYS A 757 -0.39 -2.91 13.25
N GLY A 758 0.75 -2.89 12.58
CA GLY A 758 2.05 -3.32 13.11
C GLY A 758 3.08 -3.35 11.99
N TRP A 759 4.37 -3.44 12.31
CA TRP A 759 5.41 -3.57 11.28
C TRP A 759 5.30 -4.96 10.61
N PRO A 760 5.47 -5.10 9.28
CA PRO A 760 5.42 -6.42 8.66
C PRO A 760 6.57 -7.31 9.14
N GLN A 761 6.27 -8.54 9.59
CA GLN A 761 7.26 -9.51 10.08
C GLN A 761 8.45 -9.71 9.13
N HIS A 762 8.18 -9.80 7.82
CA HIS A 762 9.21 -10.03 6.80
C HIS A 762 10.24 -8.88 6.66
N MET A 763 9.96 -7.72 7.26
CA MET A 763 10.85 -6.55 7.34
C MET A 763 11.38 -6.29 8.77
N LEU A 764 11.26 -7.24 9.70
CA LEU A 764 11.80 -7.10 11.08
C LEU A 764 13.31 -6.83 11.06
N VAL A 765 14.03 -7.55 10.22
CA VAL A 765 15.50 -7.49 10.07
C VAL A 765 15.86 -6.67 8.82
N PRO A 766 16.83 -5.72 8.89
CA PRO A 766 17.31 -5.02 7.70
C PRO A 766 17.91 -5.98 6.65
N LYS A 767 17.94 -5.61 5.36
CA LYS A 767 18.44 -6.51 4.30
C LYS A 767 19.87 -7.03 4.51
N GLY A 768 20.77 -6.26 5.10
CA GLY A 768 22.18 -6.64 5.23
C GLY A 768 22.94 -6.69 3.89
N LYS A 769 24.04 -7.45 3.85
CA LYS A 769 24.98 -7.52 2.71
C LYS A 769 25.37 -8.97 2.39
N LYS A 770 25.80 -9.25 1.15
CA LYS A 770 26.30 -10.58 0.75
C LYS A 770 27.57 -10.94 1.52
N GLU A 771 28.44 -9.95 1.67
CA GLU A 771 29.65 -9.94 2.51
C GLU A 771 29.37 -9.90 4.03
N GLY A 772 28.10 -9.75 4.44
CA GLY A 772 27.69 -9.53 5.82
C GLY A 772 27.68 -8.04 6.23
N PHE A 773 26.68 -7.63 6.99
CA PHE A 773 26.56 -6.29 7.56
C PHE A 773 26.68 -6.37 9.08
N ARG A 774 27.64 -5.66 9.67
CA ARG A 774 27.95 -5.72 11.10
C ARG A 774 27.03 -4.80 11.89
N MET A 775 26.28 -5.38 12.81
CA MET A 775 25.40 -4.67 13.72
C MET A 775 25.72 -5.06 15.17
N GLN A 776 25.33 -4.21 16.11
CA GLN A 776 25.41 -4.49 17.54
C GLN A 776 24.01 -4.83 18.04
N LEU A 777 23.86 -6.01 18.63
CA LEU A 777 22.68 -6.42 19.38
C LEU A 777 22.81 -5.88 20.79
N PHE A 778 21.84 -5.07 21.21
CA PHE A 778 21.74 -4.54 22.56
C PHE A 778 20.52 -5.14 23.25
N VAL A 779 20.71 -5.60 24.49
CA VAL A 779 19.63 -6.08 25.36
C VAL A 779 19.75 -5.36 26.69
N MET A 780 18.61 -4.88 27.18
CA MET A 780 18.43 -4.31 28.51
C MET A 780 17.29 -5.03 29.24
N ILE A 781 17.37 -5.12 30.56
CA ILE A 781 16.23 -5.47 31.40
C ILE A 781 16.01 -4.33 32.40
N SER A 782 14.99 -3.50 32.22
CA SER A 782 14.61 -2.44 33.17
C SER A 782 13.74 -2.99 34.31
N ASP A 783 13.74 -2.32 35.47
CA ASP A 783 12.81 -2.65 36.56
C ASP A 783 11.36 -2.37 36.10
N TYR A 784 10.48 -3.36 36.23
CA TYR A 784 9.10 -3.25 35.78
C TYR A 784 8.29 -2.23 36.60
N THR A 785 8.71 -1.89 37.81
CA THR A 785 7.98 -0.93 38.67
C THR A 785 7.90 0.47 38.05
N ASP A 786 8.99 0.94 37.42
CA ASP A 786 9.03 2.18 36.64
C ASP A 786 8.39 2.07 35.24
N ASP A 787 8.30 0.86 34.69
CA ASP A 787 7.79 0.60 33.34
C ASP A 787 6.26 0.38 33.33
N ALA A 788 5.68 0.04 34.48
CA ALA A 788 4.29 -0.41 34.60
C ALA A 788 3.25 0.67 34.28
N VAL A 789 2.17 0.26 33.63
CA VAL A 789 1.00 1.11 33.36
C VAL A 789 -0.26 0.40 33.84
N GLU A 790 -0.88 0.95 34.89
CA GLU A 790 -2.12 0.39 35.46
C GLU A 790 -3.32 0.57 34.51
N GLN A 791 -3.85 -0.58 34.07
CA GLN A 791 -5.05 -0.79 33.26
C GLN A 791 -5.38 -2.30 33.21
N ASP A 792 -6.63 -2.67 32.91
CA ASP A 792 -6.97 -4.09 32.71
C ASP A 792 -6.29 -4.64 31.45
N GLU A 793 -5.62 -5.79 31.55
CA GLU A 793 -4.98 -6.44 30.40
C GLU A 793 -6.02 -6.89 29.37
N SER A 794 -5.88 -6.45 28.11
CA SER A 794 -6.65 -7.01 27.00
C SER A 794 -6.13 -8.40 26.63
N THR A 795 -7.06 -9.33 26.40
CA THR A 795 -6.76 -10.65 25.84
C THR A 795 -6.68 -10.64 24.31
N SER A 796 -7.25 -9.62 23.66
CA SER A 796 -7.25 -9.42 22.21
C SER A 796 -6.12 -8.50 21.74
N CYS A 797 -5.63 -8.78 20.53
CA CYS A 797 -4.71 -7.95 19.74
C CYS A 797 -3.50 -7.36 20.51
N ARG A 798 -2.48 -8.21 20.75
CA ARG A 798 -1.20 -7.84 21.40
C ARG A 798 0.03 -7.90 20.48
N THR A 799 -0.16 -7.84 19.16
CA THR A 799 0.93 -7.74 18.15
C THR A 799 1.04 -6.31 17.59
N GLY A 800 2.21 -5.91 17.10
CA GLY A 800 2.46 -4.54 16.60
C GLY A 800 2.49 -3.41 17.65
N VAL A 801 2.35 -3.75 18.94
CA VAL A 801 2.14 -2.84 20.07
C VAL A 801 3.20 -1.74 20.20
N SER A 802 4.48 -2.01 19.90
CA SER A 802 5.53 -0.99 20.06
C SER A 802 5.31 0.25 19.18
N PHE A 803 4.73 0.09 17.99
CA PHE A 803 4.42 1.20 17.06
C PHE A 803 2.92 1.55 17.00
N CYS A 804 2.02 0.66 17.42
CA CYS A 804 0.57 0.84 17.31
C CYS A 804 -0.18 0.93 18.65
N GLY A 805 0.55 0.89 19.78
CA GLY A 805 0.00 0.97 21.14
C GLY A 805 -0.93 -0.20 21.48
N LEU A 806 -1.84 0.02 22.43
CA LEU A 806 -2.99 -0.86 22.66
C LEU A 806 -4.28 -0.11 22.30
N ARG A 807 -5.16 -0.79 21.58
CA ARG A 807 -6.43 -0.23 21.13
C ARG A 807 -7.34 0.10 22.32
N ASP A 808 -7.86 1.33 22.33
CA ASP A 808 -8.76 1.88 23.37
C ASP A 808 -8.19 1.78 24.80
N ARG A 809 -6.86 1.81 24.91
CA ARG A 809 -6.06 1.62 26.14
C ARG A 809 -4.85 2.57 26.14
N LYS A 810 -4.10 2.61 27.25
CA LYS A 810 -2.84 3.35 27.36
C LYS A 810 -1.70 2.56 26.70
N TYR A 811 -0.66 3.26 26.22
CA TYR A 811 0.58 2.63 25.76
C TYR A 811 1.23 1.86 26.93
N PRO A 812 1.51 0.54 26.81
CA PRO A 812 1.79 -0.34 27.95
C PRO A 812 3.25 -0.32 28.44
N ASP A 813 3.86 0.85 28.46
CA ASP A 813 5.25 1.09 28.88
C ASP A 813 5.37 2.56 29.29
N ALA A 814 5.56 2.84 30.59
CA ALA A 814 5.56 4.18 31.15
C ALA A 814 6.81 5.00 30.79
N ARG A 815 7.90 4.37 30.31
CA ARG A 815 9.09 5.06 29.80
C ARG A 815 8.77 5.82 28.51
N SER A 816 9.63 6.77 28.13
CA SER A 816 9.51 7.43 26.83
C SER A 816 9.78 6.43 25.69
N MET A 817 9.10 6.60 24.57
CA MET A 817 9.23 5.72 23.42
C MET A 817 10.62 5.87 22.80
N GLY A 818 11.33 4.75 22.66
CA GLY A 818 12.76 4.70 22.28
C GLY A 818 13.74 4.54 23.46
N TYR A 819 13.25 4.51 24.70
CA TYR A 819 14.08 4.24 25.87
C TYR A 819 14.87 2.93 25.74
N PRO A 820 16.21 2.92 25.99
CA PRO A 820 17.01 3.98 26.63
C PRO A 820 17.75 4.94 25.66
N PHE A 821 17.47 4.89 24.36
CA PHE A 821 18.23 5.59 23.31
C PHE A 821 17.63 6.93 22.85
N ASP A 822 16.47 7.34 23.36
CA ASP A 822 15.82 8.58 22.93
C ASP A 822 16.62 9.84 23.34
N ARG A 823 17.40 9.79 24.44
CA ARG A 823 18.15 10.94 24.99
C ARG A 823 19.67 10.86 24.77
N GLN A 824 20.33 12.01 24.91
CA GLN A 824 21.80 12.07 24.97
C GLN A 824 22.38 11.31 26.17
N PRO A 825 23.60 10.76 26.05
CA PRO A 825 24.18 9.93 27.10
C PRO A 825 24.75 10.74 28.27
N ARG A 826 24.92 10.04 29.41
CA ARG A 826 25.70 10.50 30.58
C ARG A 826 27.07 11.05 30.16
N ASP A 827 27.59 12.01 30.91
CA ASP A 827 28.87 12.65 30.57
C ASP A 827 30.04 11.66 30.53
N GLY A 828 30.99 11.93 29.63
CA GLY A 828 32.14 11.05 29.35
C GLY A 828 31.84 9.84 28.46
N VAL A 829 30.57 9.40 28.32
CA VAL A 829 30.18 8.27 27.46
C VAL A 829 30.31 8.64 25.98
N LYS A 830 31.22 7.96 25.27
CA LYS A 830 31.45 8.15 23.82
C LYS A 830 31.10 6.93 22.99
N THR A 831 31.03 5.75 23.60
CA THR A 831 30.74 4.46 22.94
C THR A 831 29.61 3.73 23.64
N LEU A 832 28.93 2.83 22.92
CA LEU A 832 27.87 1.98 23.49
C LEU A 832 28.36 1.12 24.67
N ALA A 833 29.61 0.67 24.66
CA ALA A 833 30.20 -0.09 25.78
C ALA A 833 30.34 0.73 27.07
N GLN A 834 30.47 2.07 26.98
CA GLN A 834 30.53 2.97 28.14
C GLN A 834 29.13 3.37 28.66
N PHE A 835 28.07 3.08 27.90
CA PHE A 835 26.69 3.36 28.31
C PHE A 835 26.12 2.27 29.24
N LEU A 836 26.65 1.05 29.15
CA LEU A 836 26.09 -0.13 29.82
C LEU A 836 26.07 0.00 31.36
N THR A 837 24.99 -0.48 31.95
CA THR A 837 24.82 -0.82 33.37
C THR A 837 24.74 -2.34 33.54
N GLY A 838 24.64 -2.88 34.76
CA GLY A 838 24.75 -4.35 34.99
C GLY A 838 23.64 -5.15 34.30
N ASN A 839 22.46 -4.53 34.22
CA ASN A 839 21.27 -5.01 33.53
C ASN A 839 21.27 -4.82 32.01
N MET A 840 22.43 -4.49 31.40
CA MET A 840 22.59 -4.31 29.95
C MET A 840 23.69 -5.19 29.38
N LYS A 841 23.53 -5.62 28.13
CA LYS A 841 24.56 -6.35 27.37
C LYS A 841 24.59 -5.92 25.91
N VAL A 842 25.77 -5.98 25.32
CA VAL A 842 25.97 -5.79 23.88
C VAL A 842 26.72 -6.99 23.29
N GLY A 843 26.27 -7.46 22.13
CA GLY A 843 26.92 -8.47 21.30
C GLY A 843 27.06 -7.99 19.86
N GLU A 844 27.95 -8.60 19.09
CA GLU A 844 28.04 -8.35 17.64
C GLU A 844 27.22 -9.39 16.88
N VAL A 845 26.40 -8.93 15.93
CA VAL A 845 25.62 -9.79 15.02
C VAL A 845 25.89 -9.41 13.57
N THR A 846 25.90 -10.40 12.68
CA THR A 846 26.15 -10.18 11.24
C THR A 846 24.89 -10.49 10.43
N VAL A 847 24.36 -9.50 9.72
CA VAL A 847 23.21 -9.67 8.82
C VAL A 847 23.71 -10.04 7.42
N ARG A 848 23.45 -11.28 6.98
CA ARG A 848 23.89 -11.83 5.70
C ARG A 848 22.71 -11.95 4.73
N PHE A 849 22.93 -11.42 3.52
CA PHE A 849 21.93 -11.41 2.46
C PHE A 849 22.20 -12.49 1.41
N SER A 850 21.29 -13.45 1.28
CA SER A 850 21.26 -14.41 0.18
C SER A 850 20.36 -13.90 -0.94
N ASP A 851 20.93 -13.68 -2.13
CA ASP A 851 20.22 -13.15 -3.30
C ASP A 851 19.52 -14.28 -4.07
N THR A 852 18.73 -15.05 -3.32
CA THR A 852 18.00 -16.24 -3.73
C THR A 852 16.52 -16.04 -3.43
N ILE A 853 15.66 -16.47 -4.35
CA ILE A 853 14.22 -16.50 -4.12
C ILE A 853 13.87 -17.83 -3.47
N VAL A 854 13.21 -17.77 -2.32
CA VAL A 854 12.64 -18.90 -1.58
C VAL A 854 11.12 -18.83 -1.70
N PRO A 855 10.41 -19.91 -2.07
CA PRO A 855 8.95 -19.93 -2.07
C PRO A 855 8.38 -19.60 -0.69
N SER A 856 7.19 -18.97 -0.63
CA SER A 856 6.41 -18.93 0.60
C SER A 856 6.04 -20.34 1.06
N SER A 857 6.38 -20.69 2.30
CA SER A 857 6.09 -21.97 2.97
C SER A 857 4.82 -21.90 3.81
#